data_AF-A0A5C4R1N8-F1
#
_entry.id   AF-A0A5C4R1N8-F1
#
_cell.length_a   1.000
_cell.length_b   1.000
_cell.length_c   1.000
_cell.angle_alpha   90.00
_cell.angle_beta   90.00
_cell.angle_gamma   90.00
#
_symmetry.space_group_name_H-M   'P 1'
#
loop_
_entity.id
_entity.type
_entity.pdbx_description
1 polymer ?
#
loop_
_entity_poly.entity_id
_entity_poly.type
_entity_poly.pdbx_seq_one_letter_code
_entity_poly.pdbx_strand_id
1 'polypeptide(L)'
;MLDINWDLDNIISGPRWRGAVDNLNSEWVYGWVIDCKNLIRPIEVEVFIFGELALTGVCSIVRPDISKFINVPVKSGFSIPLRNINPRAAQKIIKNIKGDDRTRIPANEILRVKIKGENVYLPFSPTLNEIIREDLYKAIFNYANKFIGGESSRIKLRDELLSIPFVRDENPVKVIAYYLPQFHPFGENNEWWGTGFTEWTNVASAQSYFKDHYQPHLPADMGFYDLRLEQVQHDQIDLAKKYGVSGFCYYYYWFSGETLMTLPIDRHVEKNYDFDFCLCWANESWSRRWDGSEKEVLIAQQHSYENDVAFIQSCLKYFHSERYIKIDGAPLLQIYRISLMENPIETIKRWREIVKAEGFPDLHICMVESFGLNNPFDFGCDSSCQFPPHGVTSGEVNNRIPDLAPTYTGSIYSYPEVVHGEIARQKPIHTHFRTAMPSWDNTSRKGQAGNVFSESSPALFEVWIKFLVLDAYNRLPEGQRLVFVNAWNEWAEGTHLEPDRKYGHANLRAVRNALMPEAIAMAPFLTEEVDSEQDSLSATRRYVESLITTNKALMKILTASGSKPSVQQESAFILAPPLLTGVEVSRDATVHLENINSHIPVRNVDIIVGKHHGIALRGWVLISGTALQHPLLALRNTTSMQRYVAPITVIEDRHDVAFAMSLGEGANKSGIQFKGSLQGIAAGRYEIEILAPDMHDPRKALAVLTSCYLEIG
;
A
#
# COMPACT_ATOMS: atom_id res chain seq x y z
N MET A 1 1.97 -49.86 27.23
CA MET A 1 2.97 -48.79 27.42
C MET A 1 2.40 -47.55 26.76
N LEU A 2 2.40 -46.40 27.43
CA LEU A 2 1.93 -45.15 26.81
C LEU A 2 2.82 -44.85 25.60
N ASP A 3 2.24 -44.56 24.44
CA ASP A 3 3.01 -44.22 23.22
C ASP A 3 3.64 -42.81 23.28
N ILE A 4 3.47 -42.11 24.40
CA ILE A 4 3.98 -40.76 24.68
C ILE A 4 4.23 -40.53 26.18
N ASN A 5 5.30 -39.79 26.51
CA ASN A 5 5.56 -39.18 27.82
C ASN A 5 6.39 -37.88 27.65
N TRP A 6 6.69 -37.17 28.74
CA TRP A 6 7.52 -35.95 28.72
C TRP A 6 9.00 -36.19 29.09
N ASP A 7 9.37 -37.45 29.34
CA ASP A 7 10.66 -37.81 29.92
C ASP A 7 11.74 -37.80 28.84
N LEU A 8 12.70 -36.89 28.98
CA LEU A 8 13.78 -36.73 28.04
C LEU A 8 15.06 -37.47 28.49
N ASP A 9 15.13 -38.00 29.71
CA ASP A 9 16.34 -38.60 30.30
C ASP A 9 16.86 -39.81 29.50
N ASN A 10 15.98 -40.47 28.74
CA ASN A 10 16.34 -41.52 27.80
C ASN A 10 15.52 -41.46 26.50
N ILE A 11 16.15 -40.94 25.44
CA ILE A 11 15.55 -40.78 24.10
C ILE A 11 15.65 -42.08 23.28
N ILE A 12 16.54 -42.99 23.66
CA ILE A 12 16.85 -44.23 22.92
C ILE A 12 15.90 -45.37 23.32
N SER A 13 15.56 -45.50 24.61
CA SER A 13 14.61 -46.48 25.10
C SER A 13 13.39 -45.79 25.74
N GLY A 14 12.20 -46.12 25.27
CA GLY A 14 10.95 -45.54 25.76
C GLY A 14 9.94 -45.35 24.63
N PRO A 15 8.86 -44.58 24.85
CA PRO A 15 7.85 -44.31 23.83
C PRO A 15 8.46 -43.61 22.59
N ARG A 16 7.79 -43.64 21.44
CA ARG A 16 8.28 -42.94 20.24
C ARG A 16 8.15 -41.43 20.35
N TRP A 17 7.05 -40.96 20.92
CA TRP A 17 6.72 -39.54 20.96
C TRP A 17 7.11 -38.96 22.32
N ARG A 18 7.64 -37.74 22.32
CA ARG A 18 7.79 -36.93 23.53
C ARG A 18 7.13 -35.59 23.32
N GLY A 19 6.43 -35.09 24.32
CA GLY A 19 5.81 -33.78 24.20
C GLY A 19 4.88 -33.47 25.35
N ALA A 20 4.48 -32.21 25.42
CA ALA A 20 3.48 -31.74 26.36
C ALA A 20 2.73 -30.53 25.80
N VAL A 21 1.50 -30.34 26.26
CA VAL A 21 0.80 -29.06 26.14
C VAL A 21 1.21 -28.21 27.33
N ASP A 22 1.86 -27.08 27.06
CA ASP A 22 2.39 -26.20 28.09
C ASP A 22 1.31 -25.28 28.65
N ASN A 23 0.45 -24.71 27.80
CA ASN A 23 -0.62 -23.82 28.27
C ASN A 23 -1.71 -23.58 27.22
N LEU A 24 -2.82 -23.02 27.72
CA LEU A 24 -3.89 -22.40 26.95
C LEU A 24 -4.26 -21.06 27.63
N ASN A 25 -4.03 -19.95 26.94
CA ASN A 25 -4.46 -18.63 27.40
C ASN A 25 -5.55 -18.05 26.49
N SER A 26 -5.93 -16.78 26.72
CA SER A 26 -6.98 -16.11 25.95
C SER A 26 -6.68 -15.92 24.46
N GLU A 27 -5.46 -16.21 24.01
CA GLU A 27 -5.02 -15.96 22.64
C GLU A 27 -4.39 -17.18 21.95
N TRP A 28 -3.76 -18.09 22.68
CA TRP A 28 -2.91 -19.14 22.13
C TRP A 28 -3.02 -20.47 22.89
N VAL A 29 -2.87 -21.57 22.15
CA VAL A 29 -2.54 -22.90 22.67
C VAL A 29 -1.08 -23.16 22.32
N TYR A 30 -0.23 -23.51 23.28
CA TYR A 30 1.18 -23.80 22.99
C TYR A 30 1.70 -25.01 23.76
N GLY A 31 2.74 -25.59 23.19
CA GLY A 31 3.38 -26.81 23.70
C GLY A 31 4.51 -27.24 22.77
N TRP A 32 4.91 -28.49 22.89
CA TRP A 32 5.97 -29.06 22.07
C TRP A 32 5.78 -30.55 21.86
N VAL A 33 6.35 -31.08 20.78
CA VAL A 33 6.41 -32.52 20.50
C VAL A 33 7.61 -32.84 19.60
N ILE A 34 8.22 -33.99 19.81
CA ILE A 34 9.29 -34.57 18.98
C ILE A 34 9.01 -36.05 18.66
N ASP A 35 9.52 -36.50 17.52
CA ASP A 35 9.58 -37.91 17.11
C ASP A 35 10.98 -38.45 17.43
N CYS A 36 11.14 -39.27 18.46
CA CYS A 36 12.45 -39.81 18.86
C CYS A 36 13.08 -40.72 17.79
N LYS A 37 12.31 -41.18 16.79
CA LYS A 37 12.84 -41.91 15.63
C LYS A 37 13.35 -41.00 14.52
N ASN A 38 12.85 -39.76 14.44
CA ASN A 38 13.24 -38.79 13.43
C ASN A 38 13.05 -37.35 13.95
N LEU A 39 14.10 -36.83 14.58
CA LEU A 39 14.08 -35.53 15.27
C LEU A 39 13.89 -34.31 14.35
N ILE A 40 14.07 -34.47 13.03
CA ILE A 40 13.90 -33.40 12.03
C ILE A 40 12.57 -33.46 11.30
N ARG A 41 11.71 -34.45 11.61
CA ARG A 41 10.41 -34.61 10.96
C ARG A 41 9.49 -33.44 11.35
N PRO A 42 8.85 -32.73 10.39
CA PRO A 42 7.78 -31.80 10.69
C PRO A 42 6.60 -32.53 11.32
N ILE A 43 6.10 -32.03 12.45
CA ILE A 43 4.98 -32.63 13.17
C ILE A 43 3.80 -31.66 13.13
N GLU A 44 2.64 -32.16 12.72
CA GLU A 44 1.38 -31.41 12.79
C GLU A 44 0.56 -31.88 14.00
N VAL A 45 -0.16 -30.96 14.62
CA VAL A 45 -1.04 -31.22 15.76
C VAL A 45 -2.45 -30.72 15.49
N GLU A 46 -3.44 -31.43 16.02
CA GLU A 46 -4.86 -31.12 16.01
C GLU A 46 -5.29 -30.74 17.43
N VAL A 47 -5.86 -29.55 17.61
CA VAL A 47 -6.33 -29.06 18.89
C VAL A 47 -7.84 -29.19 18.96
N PHE A 48 -8.32 -29.94 19.95
CA PHE A 48 -9.72 -30.15 20.24
C PHE A 48 -10.10 -29.39 21.51
N ILE A 49 -11.22 -28.67 21.45
CA ILE A 49 -11.79 -27.92 22.59
C ILE A 49 -13.23 -28.40 22.76
N PHE A 50 -13.58 -28.91 23.95
CA PHE A 50 -14.84 -29.62 24.21
C PHE A 50 -15.16 -30.71 23.18
N GLY A 51 -14.14 -31.46 22.74
CA GLY A 51 -14.27 -32.54 21.76
C GLY A 51 -14.45 -32.11 20.31
N GLU A 52 -14.58 -30.81 20.03
CA GLU A 52 -14.66 -30.27 18.66
C GLU A 52 -13.26 -29.93 18.16
N LEU A 53 -12.94 -30.32 16.93
CA LEU A 53 -11.68 -29.93 16.27
C LEU A 53 -11.69 -28.41 16.07
N ALA A 54 -10.90 -27.71 16.87
CA ALA A 54 -10.88 -26.27 16.93
C ALA A 54 -9.81 -25.69 16.01
N LEU A 55 -8.60 -26.29 16.01
CA LEU A 55 -7.43 -25.78 15.31
C LEU A 55 -6.52 -26.90 14.81
N THR A 56 -5.66 -26.58 13.84
CA THR A 56 -4.51 -27.39 13.42
C THR A 56 -3.27 -26.51 13.40
N GLY A 57 -2.10 -27.05 13.76
CA GLY A 57 -0.84 -26.31 13.73
C GLY A 57 0.37 -27.20 13.43
N VAL A 58 1.49 -26.58 13.09
CA VAL A 58 2.76 -27.26 12.82
C VAL A 58 3.76 -26.92 13.92
N CYS A 59 4.58 -27.89 14.32
CA CYS A 59 5.74 -27.65 15.15
C CYS A 59 6.84 -26.99 14.32
N SER A 60 6.95 -25.67 14.39
CA SER A 60 7.93 -24.87 13.64
C SER A 60 8.83 -24.03 14.54
N ILE A 61 8.57 -24.02 15.86
CA ILE A 61 9.26 -23.17 16.83
C ILE A 61 10.46 -23.91 17.41
N VAL A 62 11.64 -23.29 17.37
CA VAL A 62 12.83 -23.80 18.06
C VAL A 62 12.64 -23.61 19.56
N ARG A 63 12.77 -24.70 20.33
CA ARG A 63 12.74 -24.69 21.80
C ARG A 63 14.15 -24.88 22.34
N PRO A 64 14.83 -23.82 22.82
CA PRO A 64 16.22 -23.91 23.27
C PRO A 64 16.43 -24.86 24.44
N ASP A 65 15.47 -24.94 25.35
CA ASP A 65 15.44 -25.86 26.48
C ASP A 65 15.39 -27.33 26.02
N ILE A 66 14.54 -27.65 25.05
CA ILE A 66 14.43 -29.00 24.48
C ILE A 66 15.67 -29.32 23.62
N SER A 67 16.11 -28.37 22.80
CA SER A 67 17.29 -28.52 21.93
C SER A 67 18.57 -28.75 22.74
N LYS A 68 18.73 -28.05 23.87
CA LYS A 68 19.83 -28.25 24.81
C LYS A 68 19.78 -29.62 25.47
N PHE A 69 18.58 -30.10 25.81
CA PHE A 69 18.41 -31.40 26.44
C PHE A 69 18.79 -32.56 25.51
N ILE A 70 18.35 -32.51 24.25
CA ILE A 70 18.60 -33.58 23.26
C ILE A 70 19.92 -33.40 22.50
N ASN A 71 20.65 -32.33 22.78
CA ASN A 71 21.92 -31.93 22.15
C ASN A 71 21.85 -31.77 20.62
N VAL A 72 20.69 -31.38 20.08
CA VAL A 72 20.43 -31.14 18.64
C VAL A 72 19.43 -29.99 18.50
N PRO A 73 19.66 -29.01 17.60
CA PRO A 73 18.69 -27.95 17.33
C PRO A 73 17.46 -28.52 16.60
N VAL A 74 16.29 -28.45 17.24
CA VAL A 74 15.03 -28.96 16.67
C VAL A 74 13.89 -27.95 16.76
N LYS A 75 13.03 -27.93 15.73
CA LYS A 75 11.78 -27.16 15.69
C LYS A 75 10.66 -27.99 16.31
N SER A 76 10.66 -28.12 17.64
CA SER A 76 9.74 -28.98 18.39
C SER A 76 8.51 -28.27 18.95
N GLY A 77 8.52 -26.94 19.03
CA GLY A 77 7.44 -26.16 19.63
C GLY A 77 6.31 -25.81 18.66
N PHE A 78 5.08 -25.74 19.17
CA PHE A 78 3.92 -25.18 18.49
C PHE A 78 3.29 -24.05 19.33
N SER A 79 2.78 -23.03 18.65
CA SER A 79 1.95 -21.97 19.25
C SER A 79 0.84 -21.63 18.26
N ILE A 80 -0.39 -21.97 18.61
CA ILE A 80 -1.53 -21.97 17.71
C ILE A 80 -2.55 -20.94 18.20
N PRO A 81 -2.85 -19.90 17.41
CA PRO A 81 -3.72 -18.82 17.86
C PRO A 81 -5.19 -19.25 17.87
N LEU A 82 -5.90 -18.97 18.98
CA LEU A 82 -7.35 -19.18 19.10
C LEU A 82 -8.15 -18.35 18.09
N ARG A 83 -7.62 -17.23 17.58
CA ARG A 83 -8.25 -16.45 16.52
C ARG A 83 -8.45 -17.21 15.19
N ASN A 84 -7.75 -18.32 15.01
CA ASN A 84 -7.87 -19.17 13.82
C ASN A 84 -8.97 -20.23 13.95
N ILE A 85 -9.71 -20.27 15.06
CA ILE A 85 -10.80 -21.25 15.26
C ILE A 85 -11.86 -21.07 14.16
N ASN A 86 -12.27 -22.19 13.56
CA ASN A 86 -13.37 -22.22 12.61
C ASN A 86 -14.68 -21.72 13.28
N PRO A 87 -15.41 -20.75 12.71
CA PRO A 87 -16.63 -20.21 13.32
C PRO A 87 -17.71 -21.24 13.68
N ARG A 88 -17.86 -22.31 12.88
CA ARG A 88 -18.79 -23.41 13.21
C ARG A 88 -18.33 -24.19 14.45
N ALA A 89 -17.02 -24.44 14.58
CA ALA A 89 -16.46 -25.05 15.78
C ALA A 89 -16.61 -24.10 16.98
N ALA A 90 -16.34 -22.79 16.81
CA ALA A 90 -16.52 -21.78 17.85
C ALA A 90 -17.95 -21.73 18.40
N GLN A 91 -18.97 -21.84 17.54
CA GLN A 91 -20.38 -21.86 17.96
C GLN A 91 -20.71 -23.07 18.83
N LYS A 92 -20.26 -24.26 18.42
CA LYS A 92 -20.46 -25.48 19.20
C LYS A 92 -19.70 -25.42 20.54
N ILE A 93 -18.47 -24.92 20.51
CA ILE A 93 -17.66 -24.71 21.72
C ILE A 93 -18.35 -23.73 22.67
N ILE A 94 -18.87 -22.59 22.18
CA ILE A 94 -19.61 -21.64 23.02
C ILE A 94 -20.90 -22.24 23.57
N LYS A 95 -21.61 -23.07 22.79
CA LYS A 95 -22.79 -23.80 23.30
C LYS A 95 -22.41 -24.73 24.45
N ASN A 96 -21.29 -25.44 24.33
CA ASN A 96 -20.78 -26.33 25.38
C ASN A 96 -20.30 -25.54 26.61
N ILE A 97 -19.61 -24.41 26.42
CA ILE A 97 -19.17 -23.51 27.51
C ILE A 97 -20.37 -22.95 28.29
N LYS A 98 -21.45 -22.55 27.59
CA LYS A 98 -22.68 -22.05 28.21
C LYS A 98 -23.47 -23.11 28.96
N GLY A 99 -23.26 -24.39 28.64
CA GLY A 99 -23.88 -25.53 29.33
C GLY A 99 -23.10 -26.01 30.56
N ASP A 100 -21.95 -25.42 30.88
CA ASP A 100 -21.12 -25.76 32.03
C ASP A 100 -21.12 -24.60 33.05
N ASP A 101 -21.63 -24.84 34.24
CA ASP A 101 -21.79 -23.83 35.30
C ASP A 101 -20.52 -23.63 36.15
N ARG A 102 -19.46 -24.42 35.93
CA ARG A 102 -18.21 -24.36 36.70
C ARG A 102 -17.35 -23.16 36.28
N THR A 103 -16.79 -22.43 37.24
CA THR A 103 -15.91 -21.28 36.96
C THR A 103 -14.52 -21.70 36.48
N ARG A 104 -14.00 -22.79 37.04
CA ARG A 104 -12.74 -23.44 36.64
C ARG A 104 -13.04 -24.88 36.27
N ILE A 105 -12.51 -25.30 35.14
CA ILE A 105 -12.76 -26.62 34.58
C ILE A 105 -11.40 -27.32 34.39
N PRO A 106 -11.26 -28.60 34.78
CA PRO A 106 -10.02 -29.35 34.57
C PRO A 106 -9.58 -29.32 33.10
N ALA A 107 -8.30 -29.06 32.85
CA ALA A 107 -7.79 -28.84 31.50
C ALA A 107 -8.02 -30.06 30.57
N ASN A 108 -7.97 -31.27 31.13
CA ASN A 108 -8.19 -32.54 30.43
C ASN A 108 -9.65 -32.82 30.00
N GLU A 109 -10.62 -32.13 30.60
CA GLU A 109 -12.03 -32.20 30.19
C GLU A 109 -12.33 -31.30 28.98
N ILE A 110 -11.54 -30.22 28.81
CA ILE A 110 -11.76 -29.23 27.75
C ILE A 110 -10.83 -29.45 26.58
N LEU A 111 -9.53 -29.47 26.85
CA LEU A 111 -8.49 -29.40 25.84
C LEU A 111 -7.99 -30.81 25.55
N ARG A 112 -7.77 -31.13 24.28
CA ARG A 112 -6.96 -32.29 23.87
C ARG A 112 -6.15 -31.89 22.66
N VAL A 113 -4.85 -32.17 22.69
CA VAL A 113 -3.97 -31.95 21.53
C VAL A 113 -3.49 -33.30 21.04
N LYS A 114 -3.72 -33.58 19.76
CA LYS A 114 -3.42 -34.87 19.11
C LYS A 114 -2.37 -34.67 18.02
N ILE A 115 -1.47 -35.62 17.87
CA ILE A 115 -0.55 -35.63 16.72
C ILE A 115 -1.34 -36.04 15.47
N LYS A 116 -1.34 -35.19 14.44
CA LYS A 116 -2.14 -35.41 13.23
C LYS A 116 -1.68 -36.68 12.50
N GLY A 117 -2.62 -37.56 12.19
CA GLY A 117 -2.36 -38.85 11.53
C GLY A 117 -1.91 -39.97 12.48
N GLU A 118 -1.75 -39.70 13.78
CA GLU A 118 -1.36 -40.68 14.79
C GLU A 118 -2.44 -40.74 15.89
N ASN A 119 -2.66 -41.88 16.54
CA ASN A 119 -3.64 -41.96 17.65
C ASN A 119 -3.02 -41.61 19.01
N VAL A 120 -2.24 -40.52 19.06
CA VAL A 120 -1.43 -40.13 20.22
C VAL A 120 -1.81 -38.72 20.68
N TYR A 121 -2.14 -38.59 21.96
CA TYR A 121 -2.53 -37.33 22.60
C TYR A 121 -1.43 -36.82 23.53
N LEU A 122 -1.13 -35.53 23.45
CA LEU A 122 -0.10 -34.91 24.27
C LEU A 122 -0.56 -34.82 25.74
N PRO A 123 0.30 -35.18 26.72
CA PRO A 123 0.04 -34.92 28.13
C PRO A 123 0.10 -33.42 28.44
N PHE A 124 -0.47 -32.99 29.56
CA PHE A 124 -0.37 -31.60 30.04
C PHE A 124 0.87 -31.40 30.89
N SER A 125 1.56 -30.27 30.71
CA SER A 125 2.58 -29.81 31.66
C SER A 125 1.98 -29.60 33.05
N PRO A 126 2.74 -29.76 34.15
CA PRO A 126 2.26 -29.50 35.52
C PRO A 126 1.72 -28.08 35.75
N THR A 127 2.01 -27.16 34.84
CA THR A 127 1.57 -25.77 34.85
C THR A 127 0.14 -25.57 34.32
N LEU A 128 -0.47 -26.57 33.65
CA LEU A 128 -1.81 -26.48 33.06
C LEU A 128 -2.77 -27.49 33.70
N ASN A 129 -3.30 -27.14 34.88
CA ASN A 129 -4.23 -27.99 35.63
C ASN A 129 -5.71 -27.62 35.40
N GLU A 130 -6.02 -26.32 35.33
CA GLU A 130 -7.39 -25.81 35.20
C GLU A 130 -7.45 -24.68 34.17
N ILE A 131 -8.58 -24.57 33.48
CA ILE A 131 -8.88 -23.46 32.56
C ILE A 131 -10.03 -22.64 33.14
N ILE A 132 -9.86 -21.31 33.14
CA ILE A 132 -10.89 -20.37 33.58
C ILE A 132 -11.94 -20.25 32.47
N ARG A 133 -13.19 -20.61 32.78
CA ARG A 133 -14.31 -20.64 31.82
C ARG A 133 -14.52 -19.27 31.17
N GLU A 134 -14.44 -18.20 31.95
CA GLU A 134 -14.67 -16.83 31.49
C GLU A 134 -13.61 -16.37 30.48
N ASP A 135 -12.34 -16.72 30.70
CA ASP A 135 -11.26 -16.35 29.79
C ASP A 135 -11.35 -17.12 28.47
N LEU A 136 -11.70 -18.41 28.55
CA LEU A 136 -11.99 -19.22 27.37
C LEU A 136 -13.23 -18.73 26.61
N TYR A 137 -14.27 -18.34 27.34
CA TYR A 137 -15.48 -17.75 26.76
C TYR A 137 -15.14 -16.45 26.02
N LYS A 138 -14.44 -15.51 26.67
CA LYS A 138 -13.99 -14.25 26.06
C LYS A 138 -13.10 -14.50 24.84
N ALA A 139 -12.20 -15.47 24.93
CA ALA A 139 -11.31 -15.84 23.83
C ALA A 139 -12.07 -16.34 22.59
N ILE A 140 -13.19 -17.04 22.76
CA ILE A 140 -13.91 -17.70 21.64
C ILE A 140 -15.17 -16.93 21.21
N PHE A 141 -15.79 -16.16 22.10
CA PHE A 141 -17.11 -15.53 21.91
C PHE A 141 -17.15 -14.61 20.69
N ASN A 142 -16.12 -13.79 20.50
CA ASN A 142 -16.01 -12.88 19.37
C ASN A 142 -15.88 -13.62 18.02
N TYR A 143 -15.51 -14.90 18.04
CA TYR A 143 -15.36 -15.73 16.84
C TYR A 143 -16.61 -16.56 16.54
N ALA A 144 -17.39 -16.94 17.55
CA ALA A 144 -18.66 -17.65 17.37
C ALA A 144 -19.76 -16.77 16.73
N ASN A 145 -19.71 -15.46 16.96
CA ASN A 145 -20.67 -14.49 16.43
C ASN A 145 -20.29 -13.93 15.04
N LYS A 146 -19.18 -14.38 14.43
CA LYS A 146 -18.75 -13.95 13.08
C LYS A 146 -19.70 -14.42 11.94
N PHE A 147 -20.79 -15.13 12.24
CA PHE A 147 -21.66 -15.76 11.23
C PHE A 147 -23.15 -15.39 11.28
N ILE A 148 -23.56 -14.37 12.02
CA ILE A 148 -24.94 -13.86 11.96
C ILE A 148 -24.92 -12.37 11.65
N GLY A 149 -25.38 -12.00 10.45
CA GLY A 149 -25.55 -10.61 10.01
C GLY A 149 -24.41 -10.15 9.10
N GLY A 150 -24.78 -9.81 7.85
CA GLY A 150 -23.86 -9.52 6.75
C GLY A 150 -22.87 -8.39 7.00
N GLU A 151 -21.99 -8.22 6.00
CA GLU A 151 -20.80 -7.36 5.87
C GLU A 151 -20.86 -5.92 6.44
N SER A 152 -22.00 -5.44 6.93
CA SER A 152 -22.24 -4.07 7.35
C SER A 152 -21.48 -3.64 8.62
N SER A 153 -21.22 -4.48 9.63
CA SER A 153 -20.61 -4.02 10.89
C SER A 153 -19.08 -3.86 10.83
N ARG A 154 -18.40 -4.69 10.04
CA ARG A 154 -16.98 -4.49 9.72
C ARG A 154 -16.77 -3.34 8.75
N ILE A 155 -17.67 -3.15 7.79
CA ILE A 155 -17.67 -1.97 6.94
C ILE A 155 -17.96 -0.72 7.77
N LYS A 156 -18.92 -0.75 8.70
CA LYS A 156 -19.21 0.38 9.61
C LYS A 156 -18.08 0.69 10.58
N LEU A 157 -17.46 -0.31 11.22
CA LEU A 157 -16.33 -0.07 12.12
C LEU A 157 -15.06 0.32 11.35
N ARG A 158 -14.84 -0.24 10.15
CA ARG A 158 -13.80 0.22 9.20
C ARG A 158 -14.08 1.65 8.76
N ASP A 159 -15.32 1.96 8.39
CA ASP A 159 -15.72 3.27 7.91
C ASP A 159 -15.75 4.30 9.05
N GLU A 160 -16.05 3.92 10.29
CA GLU A 160 -15.90 4.74 11.51
C GLU A 160 -14.43 4.97 11.85
N LEU A 161 -13.56 3.95 11.77
CA LEU A 161 -12.12 4.10 11.98
C LEU A 161 -11.44 4.86 10.83
N LEU A 162 -11.99 4.78 9.60
CA LEU A 162 -11.61 5.59 8.44
C LEU A 162 -12.28 6.96 8.43
N SER A 163 -13.28 7.19 9.29
CA SER A 163 -13.98 8.47 9.51
C SER A 163 -13.27 9.37 10.50
N ILE A 164 -12.03 9.04 10.92
CA ILE A 164 -11.10 10.10 11.31
C ILE A 164 -11.13 11.07 10.13
N PRO A 165 -11.70 12.28 10.31
CA PRO A 165 -11.81 13.20 9.21
C PRO A 165 -10.40 13.37 8.69
N PHE A 166 -10.21 13.06 7.40
CA PHE A 166 -9.10 13.63 6.68
C PHE A 166 -9.32 15.14 6.82
N VAL A 167 -8.66 15.74 7.82
CA VAL A 167 -8.70 17.18 8.00
C VAL A 167 -8.10 17.72 6.72
N ARG A 168 -8.95 18.42 5.94
CA ARG A 168 -8.63 19.11 4.69
C ARG A 168 -7.65 20.28 4.96
N ASP A 169 -6.55 20.04 5.66
CA ASP A 169 -5.41 20.90 5.44
C ASP A 169 -4.90 20.49 4.05
N GLU A 170 -5.05 21.40 3.09
CA GLU A 170 -4.95 21.16 1.66
C GLU A 170 -3.77 20.24 1.34
N ASN A 171 -4.07 19.02 0.87
CA ASN A 171 -3.01 18.16 0.36
C ASN A 171 -2.29 18.94 -0.73
N PRO A 172 -0.96 19.11 -0.62
CA PRO A 172 -0.24 19.96 -1.53
C PRO A 172 -0.25 19.42 -2.96
N VAL A 173 -0.69 18.18 -3.18
CA VAL A 173 -0.80 17.50 -4.47
C VAL A 173 -2.23 17.03 -4.69
N LYS A 174 -2.81 17.36 -5.85
CA LYS A 174 -4.14 16.92 -6.26
C LYS A 174 -4.04 15.70 -7.18
N VAL A 175 -4.78 14.65 -6.84
CA VAL A 175 -4.89 13.43 -7.68
C VAL A 175 -6.14 13.52 -8.54
N ILE A 176 -5.98 13.47 -9.86
CA ILE A 176 -7.06 13.59 -10.85
C ILE A 176 -7.25 12.26 -11.57
N ALA A 177 -8.45 11.67 -11.56
CA ALA A 177 -8.69 10.40 -12.23
C ALA A 177 -9.40 10.60 -13.57
N TYR A 178 -8.93 9.94 -14.64
CA TYR A 178 -9.66 9.92 -15.92
C TYR A 178 -11.03 9.25 -15.74
N TYR A 179 -12.06 9.79 -16.38
CA TYR A 179 -13.43 9.33 -16.22
C TYR A 179 -14.06 9.02 -17.58
N LEU A 180 -14.46 7.76 -17.76
CA LEU A 180 -15.18 7.27 -18.94
C LEU A 180 -16.69 7.49 -18.79
N PRO A 181 -17.33 8.25 -19.69
CA PRO A 181 -18.76 8.55 -19.59
C PRO A 181 -19.69 7.44 -20.13
N GLN A 182 -19.16 6.37 -20.74
CA GLN A 182 -19.92 5.38 -21.54
C GLN A 182 -20.84 4.42 -20.74
N PHE A 183 -20.88 4.49 -19.40
CA PHE A 183 -21.72 3.60 -18.57
C PHE A 183 -23.20 4.01 -18.52
N HIS A 184 -23.76 4.39 -19.67
CA HIS A 184 -25.19 4.57 -19.88
C HIS A 184 -25.54 4.31 -21.35
N PRO A 185 -26.71 3.73 -21.64
CA PRO A 185 -27.17 3.58 -23.01
C PRO A 185 -27.58 4.94 -23.61
N PHE A 186 -27.26 5.15 -24.87
CA PHE A 186 -27.70 6.31 -25.67
C PHE A 186 -28.00 5.88 -27.12
N GLY A 187 -28.64 6.75 -27.91
CA GLY A 187 -29.24 6.40 -29.21
C GLY A 187 -28.24 5.76 -30.17
N GLU A 188 -27.16 6.48 -30.46
CA GLU A 188 -26.12 6.11 -31.42
C GLU A 188 -25.41 4.82 -31.01
N ASN A 189 -25.04 4.67 -29.72
CA ASN A 189 -24.45 3.42 -29.23
C ASN A 189 -25.39 2.22 -29.39
N ASN A 190 -26.69 2.40 -29.15
CA ASN A 190 -27.66 1.33 -29.31
C ASN A 190 -27.82 0.92 -30.79
N GLU A 191 -27.72 1.88 -31.72
CA GLU A 191 -27.74 1.60 -33.15
C GLU A 191 -26.48 0.85 -33.60
N TRP A 192 -25.31 1.20 -33.07
CA TRP A 192 -24.03 0.62 -33.49
C TRP A 192 -23.74 -0.76 -32.89
N TRP A 193 -24.15 -0.97 -31.63
CA TRP A 193 -23.72 -2.11 -30.80
C TRP A 193 -24.87 -2.99 -30.28
N GLY A 194 -26.12 -2.58 -30.55
CA GLY A 194 -27.31 -3.25 -30.09
C GLY A 194 -27.96 -2.59 -28.89
N THR A 195 -29.26 -2.84 -28.72
CA THR A 195 -30.10 -2.19 -27.71
C THR A 195 -29.57 -2.41 -26.28
N GLY A 196 -29.32 -1.32 -25.57
CA GLY A 196 -28.90 -1.33 -24.17
C GLY A 196 -27.39 -1.48 -23.98
N PHE A 197 -26.59 -1.35 -25.03
CA PHE A 197 -25.15 -1.50 -24.94
C PHE A 197 -24.50 -0.46 -24.01
N THR A 198 -23.61 -0.94 -23.15
CA THR A 198 -22.64 -0.18 -22.35
C THR A 198 -21.37 -1.01 -22.24
N GLU A 199 -20.27 -0.45 -21.73
CA GLU A 199 -19.04 -1.22 -21.50
C GLU A 199 -19.24 -2.42 -20.56
N TRP A 200 -20.30 -2.42 -19.74
CA TRP A 200 -20.65 -3.58 -18.93
C TRP A 200 -20.88 -4.86 -19.73
N THR A 201 -21.35 -4.74 -20.98
CA THR A 201 -21.50 -5.89 -21.88
C THR A 201 -20.16 -6.58 -22.12
N ASN A 202 -19.12 -5.80 -22.44
CA ASN A 202 -17.77 -6.31 -22.67
C ASN A 202 -17.19 -6.91 -21.38
N VAL A 203 -17.28 -6.16 -20.27
CA VAL A 203 -16.78 -6.58 -18.95
C VAL A 203 -17.41 -7.90 -18.49
N ALA A 204 -18.74 -8.03 -18.60
CA ALA A 204 -19.44 -9.23 -18.15
C ALA A 204 -19.15 -10.46 -19.03
N SER A 205 -18.79 -10.25 -20.30
CA SER A 205 -18.47 -11.32 -21.25
C SER A 205 -17.00 -11.77 -21.23
N ALA A 206 -16.13 -11.01 -20.56
CA ALA A 206 -14.70 -11.25 -20.52
C ALA A 206 -14.35 -12.62 -19.92
N GLN A 207 -13.29 -13.25 -20.46
CA GLN A 207 -12.86 -14.59 -20.08
C GLN A 207 -11.38 -14.60 -19.69
N SER A 208 -11.05 -15.47 -18.74
CA SER A 208 -9.67 -15.75 -18.36
C SER A 208 -9.00 -16.62 -19.42
N TYR A 209 -7.84 -16.17 -19.92
CA TYR A 209 -7.07 -16.84 -20.99
C TYR A 209 -5.82 -17.61 -20.53
N PHE A 210 -5.39 -17.42 -19.27
CA PHE A 210 -4.23 -18.10 -18.68
C PHE A 210 -4.36 -18.13 -17.15
N LYS A 211 -3.51 -18.93 -16.49
CA LYS A 211 -3.57 -19.09 -15.04
C LYS A 211 -3.35 -17.75 -14.32
N ASP A 212 -4.18 -17.48 -13.32
CA ASP A 212 -4.18 -16.24 -12.53
C ASP A 212 -4.54 -14.95 -13.31
N HIS A 213 -4.96 -15.07 -14.59
CA HIS A 213 -5.52 -13.97 -15.36
C HIS A 213 -6.88 -13.55 -14.77
N TYR A 214 -6.92 -12.33 -14.22
CA TYR A 214 -8.11 -11.80 -13.57
C TYR A 214 -9.11 -11.24 -14.59
N GLN A 215 -9.94 -12.11 -15.15
CA GLN A 215 -11.14 -11.71 -15.90
C GLN A 215 -12.30 -12.66 -15.54
N PRO A 216 -13.54 -12.16 -15.45
CA PRO A 216 -13.94 -10.75 -15.57
C PRO A 216 -13.61 -9.89 -14.33
N HIS A 217 -13.32 -8.61 -14.56
CA HIS A 217 -13.28 -7.58 -13.50
C HIS A 217 -14.71 -7.18 -13.10
N LEU A 218 -15.19 -7.70 -11.97
CA LEU A 218 -16.57 -7.46 -11.51
C LEU A 218 -16.63 -6.37 -10.43
N PRO A 219 -17.57 -5.41 -10.50
CA PRO A 219 -17.74 -4.36 -9.50
C PRO A 219 -18.18 -4.92 -8.15
N ALA A 220 -17.74 -4.27 -7.06
CA ALA A 220 -18.13 -4.61 -5.70
C ALA A 220 -19.31 -3.76 -5.19
N ASP A 221 -19.09 -2.45 -4.99
CA ASP A 221 -20.02 -1.62 -4.22
C ASP A 221 -21.25 -1.18 -5.02
N MET A 222 -21.03 -0.66 -6.24
CA MET A 222 -22.06 -0.01 -7.06
C MET A 222 -22.67 -0.94 -8.13
N GLY A 223 -22.17 -2.18 -8.24
CA GLY A 223 -22.62 -3.14 -9.25
C GLY A 223 -22.46 -2.62 -10.69
N PHE A 224 -23.23 -3.20 -11.60
CA PHE A 224 -23.32 -2.76 -13.00
C PHE A 224 -24.21 -1.51 -13.09
N TYR A 225 -23.68 -0.36 -12.68
CA TYR A 225 -24.44 0.88 -12.55
C TYR A 225 -24.82 1.51 -13.91
N ASP A 226 -25.77 2.43 -13.87
CA ASP A 226 -26.21 3.24 -15.01
C ASP A 226 -26.07 4.72 -14.69
N LEU A 227 -25.24 5.44 -15.45
CA LEU A 227 -24.94 6.86 -15.24
C LEU A 227 -26.14 7.79 -15.48
N ARG A 228 -27.26 7.32 -16.03
CA ARG A 228 -28.52 8.08 -16.05
C ARG A 228 -29.05 8.33 -14.64
N LEU A 229 -28.72 7.46 -13.69
CA LEU A 229 -29.07 7.62 -12.28
C LEU A 229 -28.13 8.65 -11.64
N GLU A 230 -28.69 9.80 -11.25
CA GLU A 230 -27.95 10.87 -10.58
C GLU A 230 -27.17 10.38 -9.35
N GLN A 231 -27.78 9.50 -8.55
CA GLN A 231 -27.20 8.97 -7.33
C GLN A 231 -25.85 8.26 -7.56
N VAL A 232 -25.69 7.60 -8.71
CA VAL A 232 -24.43 6.87 -9.02
C VAL A 232 -23.25 7.84 -9.08
N GLN A 233 -23.41 8.96 -9.78
CA GLN A 233 -22.35 9.94 -9.90
C GLN A 233 -22.05 10.64 -8.56
N HIS A 234 -23.09 10.88 -7.75
CA HIS A 234 -22.93 11.38 -6.38
C HIS A 234 -22.11 10.41 -5.52
N ASP A 235 -22.46 9.13 -5.53
CA ASP A 235 -21.77 8.08 -4.76
C ASP A 235 -20.32 7.89 -5.22
N GLN A 236 -20.06 8.00 -6.53
CA GLN A 236 -18.71 7.98 -7.08
C GLN A 236 -17.87 9.16 -6.59
N ILE A 237 -18.43 10.37 -6.58
CA ILE A 237 -17.76 11.58 -6.08
C ILE A 237 -17.47 11.45 -4.58
N ASP A 238 -18.43 11.01 -3.79
CA ASP A 238 -18.25 10.81 -2.35
C ASP A 238 -17.16 9.78 -2.06
N LEU A 239 -17.14 8.68 -2.82
CA LEU A 239 -16.13 7.65 -2.71
C LEU A 239 -14.74 8.18 -3.12
N ALA A 240 -14.65 8.93 -4.22
CA ALA A 240 -13.42 9.54 -4.69
C ALA A 240 -12.83 10.49 -3.62
N LYS A 241 -13.66 11.38 -3.07
CA LYS A 241 -13.30 12.32 -1.99
C LYS A 241 -12.83 11.58 -0.74
N LYS A 242 -13.52 10.52 -0.32
CA LYS A 242 -13.18 9.71 0.86
C LYS A 242 -11.75 9.14 0.82
N TYR A 243 -11.20 8.94 -0.38
CA TYR A 243 -9.87 8.36 -0.59
C TYR A 243 -8.84 9.34 -1.16
N GLY A 244 -9.17 10.63 -1.26
CA GLY A 244 -8.22 11.68 -1.62
C GLY A 244 -8.08 11.95 -3.12
N VAL A 245 -8.89 11.32 -3.97
CA VAL A 245 -9.04 11.77 -5.37
C VAL A 245 -9.68 13.15 -5.32
N SER A 246 -9.05 14.12 -5.96
CA SER A 246 -9.40 15.54 -5.87
C SER A 246 -10.32 16.00 -7.00
N GLY A 247 -10.30 15.30 -8.13
CA GLY A 247 -11.17 15.63 -9.26
C GLY A 247 -11.19 14.57 -10.36
N PHE A 248 -12.08 14.75 -11.33
CA PHE A 248 -12.18 13.91 -12.53
C PHE A 248 -11.71 14.62 -13.80
N CYS A 249 -11.00 13.90 -14.66
CA CYS A 249 -10.70 14.32 -16.02
C CYS A 249 -11.66 13.59 -16.97
N TYR A 250 -12.74 14.24 -17.37
CA TYR A 250 -13.75 13.63 -18.24
C TYR A 250 -13.24 13.55 -19.68
N TYR A 251 -13.39 12.38 -20.30
CA TYR A 251 -13.29 12.32 -21.76
C TYR A 251 -14.42 13.13 -22.38
N TYR A 252 -14.06 14.09 -23.21
CA TYR A 252 -14.98 14.92 -23.94
C TYR A 252 -15.00 14.48 -25.41
N TYR A 253 -16.14 13.93 -25.83
CA TYR A 253 -16.36 13.41 -27.17
C TYR A 253 -17.14 14.42 -27.99
N TRP A 254 -16.40 15.27 -28.69
CA TRP A 254 -16.92 16.26 -29.62
C TRP A 254 -16.39 15.93 -31.02
N PHE A 255 -17.30 15.77 -31.98
CA PHE A 255 -17.07 15.30 -33.34
C PHE A 255 -17.63 16.27 -34.38
N SER A 256 -16.87 17.30 -34.72
CA SER A 256 -17.21 18.26 -35.80
C SER A 256 -18.65 18.80 -35.77
N GLY A 257 -19.11 19.21 -34.58
CA GLY A 257 -20.44 19.80 -34.36
C GLY A 257 -21.40 18.94 -33.54
N GLU A 258 -21.09 17.65 -33.35
CA GLU A 258 -21.89 16.76 -32.51
C GLU A 258 -21.15 16.36 -31.22
N THR A 259 -21.86 16.38 -30.10
CA THR A 259 -21.35 15.95 -28.80
C THR A 259 -22.01 14.66 -28.38
N LEU A 260 -21.20 13.67 -28.00
CA LEU A 260 -21.69 12.39 -27.48
C LEU A 260 -21.28 12.20 -26.02
N MET A 261 -22.08 11.43 -25.27
CA MET A 261 -21.78 11.01 -23.90
C MET A 261 -21.48 12.15 -22.91
N THR A 262 -22.03 13.36 -23.10
CA THR A 262 -21.77 14.51 -22.21
C THR A 262 -22.55 14.48 -20.91
N LEU A 263 -23.54 13.59 -20.78
CA LEU A 263 -24.44 13.50 -19.64
C LEU A 263 -23.78 13.63 -18.26
N PRO A 264 -22.70 12.90 -17.91
CA PRO A 264 -22.05 13.08 -16.61
C PRO A 264 -21.32 14.43 -16.48
N ILE A 265 -20.84 15.02 -17.57
CA ILE A 265 -20.13 16.31 -17.57
C ILE A 265 -21.14 17.46 -17.40
N ASP A 266 -22.21 17.44 -18.20
CA ASP A 266 -23.30 18.41 -18.12
C ASP A 266 -23.92 18.40 -16.73
N ARG A 267 -24.23 17.20 -16.20
CA ARG A 267 -24.75 17.06 -14.84
C ARG A 267 -23.79 17.64 -13.79
N HIS A 268 -22.48 17.47 -13.98
CA HIS A 268 -21.49 18.00 -13.03
C HIS A 268 -21.62 19.52 -12.86
N VAL A 269 -21.81 20.24 -13.97
CA VAL A 269 -22.02 21.70 -13.97
C VAL A 269 -23.42 22.06 -13.49
N GLU A 270 -24.46 21.41 -14.00
CA GLU A 270 -25.86 21.69 -13.65
C GLU A 270 -26.13 21.51 -12.16
N LYS A 271 -25.55 20.47 -11.55
CA LYS A 271 -25.69 20.18 -10.12
C LYS A 271 -24.66 20.89 -9.25
N ASN A 272 -23.65 21.51 -9.86
CA ASN A 272 -22.53 22.16 -9.16
C ASN A 272 -21.94 21.27 -8.06
N TYR A 273 -21.57 20.03 -8.40
CA TYR A 273 -21.00 19.10 -7.43
C TYR A 273 -19.74 19.71 -6.78
N ASP A 274 -19.57 19.55 -5.46
CA ASP A 274 -18.34 19.95 -4.74
C ASP A 274 -17.20 18.98 -5.04
N PHE A 275 -16.73 18.97 -6.29
CA PHE A 275 -15.65 18.12 -6.78
C PHE A 275 -14.98 18.77 -7.99
N ASP A 276 -13.65 18.79 -8.02
CA ASP A 276 -12.95 19.45 -9.13
C ASP A 276 -13.07 18.61 -10.41
N PHE A 277 -13.02 19.24 -11.59
CA PHE A 277 -12.96 18.50 -12.85
C PHE A 277 -12.26 19.26 -13.98
N CYS A 278 -11.78 18.53 -15.01
CA CYS A 278 -11.31 19.07 -16.28
C CYS A 278 -11.68 18.16 -17.45
N LEU A 279 -11.36 18.58 -18.67
CA LEU A 279 -11.66 17.83 -19.89
C LEU A 279 -10.40 17.29 -20.57
N CYS A 280 -10.52 16.09 -21.13
CA CYS A 280 -9.62 15.52 -22.11
C CYS A 280 -10.37 15.29 -23.42
N TRP A 281 -10.03 16.07 -24.45
CA TRP A 281 -10.67 15.94 -25.76
C TRP A 281 -10.17 14.69 -26.47
N ALA A 282 -11.05 13.71 -26.62
CA ALA A 282 -10.82 12.49 -27.39
C ALA A 282 -10.98 12.81 -28.89
N ASN A 283 -9.99 13.49 -29.46
CA ASN A 283 -10.05 14.16 -30.76
C ASN A 283 -9.76 13.24 -31.97
N GLU A 284 -10.03 11.94 -31.84
CA GLU A 284 -9.92 10.96 -32.92
C GLU A 284 -11.30 10.65 -33.51
N SER A 285 -11.35 10.18 -34.76
CA SER A 285 -12.62 9.67 -35.31
C SER A 285 -13.02 8.37 -34.59
N TRP A 286 -14.30 8.24 -34.25
CA TRP A 286 -14.81 6.98 -33.71
C TRP A 286 -14.96 5.98 -34.85
N SER A 287 -14.35 4.81 -34.70
CA SER A 287 -14.46 3.70 -35.64
C SER A 287 -14.69 2.40 -34.89
N ARG A 288 -15.15 1.36 -35.59
CA ARG A 288 -15.33 0.01 -35.03
C ARG A 288 -14.01 -0.71 -34.65
N ARG A 289 -12.91 0.01 -34.47
CA ARG A 289 -11.56 -0.55 -34.20
C ARG A 289 -11.48 -1.47 -32.99
N TRP A 290 -12.37 -1.34 -32.02
CA TRP A 290 -12.31 -2.10 -30.78
C TRP A 290 -12.99 -3.48 -30.86
N ASP A 291 -13.79 -3.76 -31.89
CA ASP A 291 -14.47 -5.05 -32.11
C ASP A 291 -13.73 -5.99 -33.10
N GLY A 292 -12.56 -5.58 -33.59
CA GLY A 292 -11.76 -6.34 -34.57
C GLY A 292 -12.12 -6.09 -36.04
N SER A 293 -13.05 -5.19 -36.35
CA SER A 293 -13.36 -4.77 -37.72
C SER A 293 -12.65 -3.45 -38.10
N GLU A 294 -11.60 -3.55 -38.91
CA GLU A 294 -10.67 -2.43 -39.18
C GLU A 294 -11.19 -1.30 -40.10
N LYS A 295 -12.45 -1.31 -40.57
CA LYS A 295 -12.81 -0.54 -41.79
C LYS A 295 -13.99 0.44 -41.75
N GLU A 296 -14.71 0.61 -40.64
CA GLU A 296 -15.88 1.49 -40.62
C GLU A 296 -15.76 2.62 -39.57
N VAL A 297 -15.74 3.87 -40.05
CA VAL A 297 -15.82 5.08 -39.22
C VAL A 297 -17.30 5.30 -38.88
N LEU A 298 -17.63 5.33 -37.58
CA LEU A 298 -18.99 5.55 -37.08
C LEU A 298 -19.32 7.04 -37.03
N ILE A 299 -18.38 7.86 -36.55
CA ILE A 299 -18.47 9.33 -36.58
C ILE A 299 -17.07 9.90 -36.84
N ALA A 300 -16.98 10.80 -37.81
CA ALA A 300 -15.71 11.38 -38.24
C ALA A 300 -15.37 12.62 -37.41
N GLN A 301 -14.08 12.79 -37.10
CA GLN A 301 -13.53 14.04 -36.58
C GLN A 301 -12.77 14.75 -37.68
N GLN A 302 -13.20 15.96 -38.02
CA GLN A 302 -12.57 16.84 -39.01
C GLN A 302 -12.02 18.08 -38.31
N HIS A 303 -10.71 18.30 -38.45
CA HIS A 303 -10.02 19.49 -37.95
C HIS A 303 -10.02 20.55 -39.05
N SER A 304 -10.90 21.55 -38.90
CA SER A 304 -11.00 22.73 -39.78
C SER A 304 -11.08 23.98 -38.91
N TYR A 305 -10.82 25.14 -39.51
CA TYR A 305 -10.91 26.41 -38.79
C TYR A 305 -12.26 26.58 -38.05
N GLU A 306 -13.37 26.31 -38.72
CA GLU A 306 -14.73 26.46 -38.17
C GLU A 306 -14.99 25.44 -37.06
N ASN A 307 -14.58 24.19 -37.27
CA ASN A 307 -14.76 23.13 -36.29
C ASN A 307 -13.93 23.36 -35.04
N ASP A 308 -12.68 23.79 -35.18
CA ASP A 308 -11.79 24.06 -34.05
C ASP A 308 -12.33 25.23 -33.21
N VAL A 309 -12.92 26.26 -33.85
CA VAL A 309 -13.59 27.36 -33.15
C VAL A 309 -14.87 26.88 -32.44
N ALA A 310 -15.71 26.08 -33.11
CA ALA A 310 -16.91 25.53 -32.52
C ALA A 310 -16.60 24.61 -31.32
N PHE A 311 -15.52 23.83 -31.41
CA PHE A 311 -15.05 22.98 -30.33
C PHE A 311 -14.69 23.80 -29.08
N ILE A 312 -13.85 24.83 -29.19
CA ILE A 312 -13.46 25.62 -28.01
C ILE A 312 -14.66 26.36 -27.42
N GLN A 313 -15.57 26.86 -28.26
CA GLN A 313 -16.82 27.48 -27.82
C GLN A 313 -17.69 26.51 -27.02
N SER A 314 -17.76 25.25 -27.45
CA SER A 314 -18.49 24.20 -26.72
C SER A 314 -17.91 23.92 -25.32
N CYS A 315 -16.62 24.22 -25.10
CA CYS A 315 -15.96 24.02 -23.81
C CYS A 315 -16.25 25.16 -22.80
N LEU A 316 -16.60 26.36 -23.27
CA LEU A 316 -16.74 27.55 -22.44
C LEU A 316 -17.72 27.37 -21.29
N LYS A 317 -18.86 26.70 -21.55
CA LYS A 317 -19.86 26.41 -20.50
C LYS A 317 -19.29 25.63 -19.31
N TYR A 318 -18.29 24.78 -19.55
CA TYR A 318 -17.62 24.03 -18.49
C TYR A 318 -16.53 24.86 -17.81
N PHE A 319 -15.79 25.67 -18.58
CA PHE A 319 -14.70 26.52 -18.05
C PHE A 319 -15.20 27.54 -17.01
N HIS A 320 -16.43 28.04 -17.17
CA HIS A 320 -17.06 28.93 -16.21
C HIS A 320 -17.45 28.29 -14.89
N SER A 321 -17.42 26.96 -14.77
CA SER A 321 -17.63 26.30 -13.49
C SER A 321 -16.51 26.69 -12.51
N GLU A 322 -16.91 27.02 -11.28
CA GLU A 322 -15.98 27.28 -10.17
C GLU A 322 -15.12 26.05 -9.86
N ARG A 323 -15.65 24.86 -10.16
CA ARG A 323 -15.00 23.56 -9.94
C ARG A 323 -14.11 23.11 -11.09
N TYR A 324 -14.10 23.87 -12.19
CA TYR A 324 -13.20 23.58 -13.30
C TYR A 324 -11.75 23.83 -12.85
N ILE A 325 -10.89 22.82 -13.04
CA ILE A 325 -9.47 22.89 -12.69
C ILE A 325 -8.78 23.93 -13.57
N LYS A 326 -8.10 24.87 -12.92
CA LYS A 326 -7.37 25.97 -13.56
C LYS A 326 -5.93 25.98 -13.06
N ILE A 327 -5.00 26.36 -13.93
CA ILE A 327 -3.60 26.61 -13.60
C ILE A 327 -3.38 28.12 -13.73
N ASP A 328 -3.01 28.78 -12.64
CA ASP A 328 -2.86 30.25 -12.57
C ASP A 328 -4.12 31.00 -13.09
N GLY A 329 -5.30 30.43 -12.86
CA GLY A 329 -6.59 30.95 -13.32
C GLY A 329 -6.96 30.60 -14.76
N ALA A 330 -6.06 30.02 -15.55
CA ALA A 330 -6.34 29.55 -16.91
C ALA A 330 -6.97 28.14 -16.89
N PRO A 331 -8.10 27.89 -17.60
CA PRO A 331 -8.69 26.56 -17.69
C PRO A 331 -7.69 25.53 -18.24
N LEU A 332 -7.57 24.38 -17.58
CA LEU A 332 -6.79 23.24 -18.06
C LEU A 332 -7.60 22.44 -19.08
N LEU A 333 -7.09 22.31 -20.31
CA LEU A 333 -7.67 21.46 -21.35
C LEU A 333 -6.62 20.46 -21.85
N GLN A 334 -6.95 19.16 -21.80
CA GLN A 334 -6.12 18.11 -22.41
C GLN A 334 -6.55 17.79 -23.84
N ILE A 335 -5.59 17.55 -24.72
CA ILE A 335 -5.81 17.10 -26.10
C ILE A 335 -5.18 15.73 -26.27
N TYR A 336 -6.01 14.71 -26.55
CA TYR A 336 -5.58 13.31 -26.57
C TYR A 336 -4.54 13.02 -27.66
N ARG A 337 -4.73 13.57 -28.87
CA ARG A 337 -3.86 13.34 -30.02
C ARG A 337 -3.65 14.62 -30.82
N ILE A 338 -2.77 15.49 -30.31
CA ILE A 338 -2.48 16.81 -30.91
C ILE A 338 -2.00 16.72 -32.37
N SER A 339 -1.34 15.63 -32.76
CA SER A 339 -0.80 15.42 -34.11
C SER A 339 -1.84 15.25 -35.21
N LEU A 340 -3.13 15.12 -34.86
CA LEU A 340 -4.22 15.13 -35.83
C LEU A 340 -4.65 16.53 -36.27
N MET A 341 -4.26 17.57 -35.53
CA MET A 341 -4.60 18.95 -35.87
C MET A 341 -3.71 19.45 -37.00
N GLU A 342 -4.28 20.17 -37.97
CA GLU A 342 -3.54 20.64 -39.15
C GLU A 342 -2.48 21.69 -38.79
N ASN A 343 -2.85 22.66 -37.95
CA ASN A 343 -1.94 23.68 -37.44
C ASN A 343 -2.23 23.96 -35.95
N PRO A 344 -1.71 23.12 -35.03
CA PRO A 344 -2.04 23.21 -33.62
C PRO A 344 -1.56 24.54 -32.98
N ILE A 345 -0.41 25.08 -33.41
CA ILE A 345 0.12 26.35 -32.89
C ILE A 345 -0.84 27.52 -33.16
N GLU A 346 -1.25 27.71 -34.42
CA GLU A 346 -2.18 28.79 -34.78
C GLU A 346 -3.58 28.56 -34.20
N THR A 347 -3.98 27.29 -34.05
CA THR A 347 -5.28 26.94 -33.46
C THR A 347 -5.33 27.24 -31.96
N ILE A 348 -4.31 26.83 -31.21
CA ILE A 348 -4.20 27.13 -29.77
C ILE A 348 -4.12 28.64 -29.54
N LYS A 349 -3.38 29.38 -30.37
CA LYS A 349 -3.32 30.85 -30.28
C LYS A 349 -4.72 31.47 -30.41
N ARG A 350 -5.50 31.04 -31.40
CA ARG A 350 -6.89 31.49 -31.59
C ARG A 350 -7.81 31.08 -30.43
N TRP A 351 -7.66 29.87 -29.90
CA TRP A 351 -8.41 29.43 -28.72
C TRP A 351 -8.12 30.30 -27.50
N ARG A 352 -6.85 30.68 -27.28
CA ARG A 352 -6.49 31.63 -26.22
C ARG A 352 -7.14 32.99 -26.41
N GLU A 353 -7.21 33.52 -27.63
CA GLU A 353 -7.91 34.77 -27.93
C GLU A 353 -9.40 34.70 -27.58
N ILE A 354 -10.07 33.60 -27.96
CA ILE A 354 -11.49 33.36 -27.64
C ILE A 354 -11.70 33.25 -26.12
N VAL A 355 -10.91 32.41 -25.44
CA VAL A 355 -11.04 32.18 -23.99
C VAL A 355 -10.72 33.46 -23.19
N LYS A 356 -9.77 34.28 -23.64
CA LYS A 356 -9.49 35.59 -23.03
C LYS A 356 -10.65 36.57 -23.20
N ALA A 357 -11.32 36.55 -24.34
CA ALA A 357 -12.50 37.39 -24.58
C ALA A 357 -13.67 37.04 -23.65
N GLU A 358 -13.74 35.80 -23.16
CA GLU A 358 -14.72 35.32 -22.18
C GLU A 358 -14.32 35.61 -20.72
N GLY A 359 -13.23 36.36 -20.50
CA GLY A 359 -12.83 36.85 -19.18
C GLY A 359 -11.82 35.99 -18.41
N PHE A 360 -11.29 34.92 -19.02
CA PHE A 360 -10.20 34.14 -18.44
C PHE A 360 -8.83 34.80 -18.69
N PRO A 361 -7.83 34.63 -17.81
CA PRO A 361 -6.51 35.19 -18.01
C PRO A 361 -5.75 34.55 -19.19
N ASP A 362 -5.93 33.23 -19.38
CA ASP A 362 -5.40 32.47 -20.51
C ASP A 362 -6.12 31.10 -20.64
N LEU A 363 -5.66 30.25 -21.56
CA LEU A 363 -6.02 28.84 -21.68
C LEU A 363 -4.75 27.99 -21.56
N HIS A 364 -4.74 27.04 -20.61
CA HIS A 364 -3.62 26.12 -20.39
C HIS A 364 -3.85 24.82 -21.17
N ILE A 365 -3.06 24.60 -22.22
CA ILE A 365 -3.16 23.41 -23.05
C ILE A 365 -2.16 22.35 -22.59
N CYS A 366 -2.69 21.15 -22.36
CA CYS A 366 -1.91 19.98 -21.97
C CYS A 366 -1.96 18.92 -23.08
N MET A 367 -0.81 18.61 -23.67
CA MET A 367 -0.68 17.54 -24.65
C MET A 367 -0.67 16.18 -23.95
N VAL A 368 -1.54 15.26 -24.35
CA VAL A 368 -1.43 13.87 -23.88
C VAL A 368 -0.27 13.17 -24.61
N GLU A 369 0.59 12.49 -23.86
CA GLU A 369 1.75 11.75 -24.38
C GLU A 369 1.34 10.39 -24.95
N SER A 370 0.61 10.42 -26.05
CA SER A 370 0.23 9.26 -26.84
C SER A 370 1.07 9.18 -28.12
N PHE A 371 1.22 7.98 -28.69
CA PHE A 371 1.85 7.76 -30.01
C PHE A 371 3.28 8.31 -30.20
N GLY A 372 4.09 8.35 -29.14
CA GLY A 372 5.50 8.75 -29.20
C GLY A 372 5.77 10.26 -29.14
N LEU A 373 4.74 11.07 -28.88
CA LEU A 373 4.88 12.51 -28.66
C LEU A 373 5.39 12.80 -27.24
N ASN A 374 6.37 13.68 -27.10
CA ASN A 374 7.02 13.95 -25.81
C ASN A 374 7.32 15.44 -25.52
N ASN A 375 7.38 16.30 -26.53
CA ASN A 375 7.64 17.73 -26.35
C ASN A 375 6.38 18.56 -26.70
N PRO A 376 5.68 19.13 -25.71
CA PRO A 376 4.45 19.89 -25.95
C PRO A 376 4.68 21.19 -26.72
N PHE A 377 5.87 21.79 -26.62
CA PHE A 377 6.16 23.09 -27.22
C PHE A 377 6.21 23.04 -28.75
N ASP A 378 6.53 21.88 -29.34
CA ASP A 378 6.53 21.68 -30.79
C ASP A 378 5.13 21.88 -31.41
N PHE A 379 4.08 21.81 -30.58
CA PHE A 379 2.69 21.99 -30.98
C PHE A 379 2.03 23.23 -30.38
N GLY A 380 2.78 24.07 -29.65
CA GLY A 380 2.25 25.27 -28.99
C GLY A 380 1.50 24.99 -27.68
N CYS A 381 1.63 23.78 -27.11
CA CYS A 381 1.07 23.41 -25.81
C CYS A 381 1.96 23.89 -24.65
N ASP A 382 1.40 24.04 -23.45
CA ASP A 382 2.09 24.54 -22.25
C ASP A 382 2.73 23.43 -21.41
N SER A 383 2.12 22.25 -21.47
CA SER A 383 2.50 21.10 -20.65
C SER A 383 2.19 19.80 -21.39
N SER A 384 2.70 18.69 -20.88
CA SER A 384 2.24 17.36 -21.30
C SER A 384 1.79 16.51 -20.12
N CYS A 385 0.98 15.50 -20.40
CA CYS A 385 0.49 14.52 -19.42
C CYS A 385 0.73 13.10 -19.92
N GLN A 386 1.34 12.25 -19.08
CA GLN A 386 1.48 10.82 -19.40
C GLN A 386 0.11 10.15 -19.54
N PHE A 387 0.04 9.06 -20.31
CA PHE A 387 -1.20 8.30 -20.47
C PHE A 387 -0.89 6.81 -20.60
N PRO A 388 -0.43 6.15 -19.52
CA PRO A 388 -0.15 4.72 -19.54
C PRO A 388 -1.43 3.95 -19.94
N PRO A 389 -1.32 2.89 -20.76
CA PRO A 389 -0.07 2.20 -21.11
C PRO A 389 0.72 2.85 -22.26
N HIS A 390 0.29 3.96 -22.84
CA HIS A 390 1.12 4.64 -23.83
C HIS A 390 2.38 5.22 -23.19
N GLY A 391 3.51 5.05 -23.89
CA GLY A 391 4.79 5.60 -23.49
C GLY A 391 5.48 4.89 -22.31
N VAL A 392 4.87 3.88 -21.68
CA VAL A 392 5.57 3.04 -20.69
C VAL A 392 6.42 1.98 -21.37
N THR A 393 7.49 1.54 -20.71
CA THR A 393 8.39 0.50 -21.23
C THR A 393 8.33 -0.74 -20.34
N SER A 394 8.09 -1.90 -20.96
CA SER A 394 8.16 -3.20 -20.31
C SER A 394 8.46 -4.28 -21.34
N GLY A 395 9.18 -5.33 -20.93
CA GLY A 395 9.41 -6.51 -21.74
C GLY A 395 8.16 -7.38 -21.87
N GLU A 396 8.00 -7.99 -23.03
CA GLU A 396 6.98 -9.03 -23.22
C GLU A 396 7.39 -10.31 -22.47
N VAL A 397 6.45 -10.88 -21.71
CA VAL A 397 6.65 -12.02 -20.82
C VAL A 397 5.80 -13.24 -21.20
N ASN A 398 5.21 -13.27 -22.40
CA ASN A 398 4.38 -14.39 -22.89
C ASN A 398 5.01 -15.77 -22.62
N ASN A 399 6.31 -15.91 -22.90
CA ASN A 399 7.07 -17.17 -22.72
C ASN A 399 7.26 -17.61 -21.26
N ARG A 400 6.93 -16.75 -20.28
CA ARG A 400 7.05 -17.01 -18.84
C ARG A 400 5.71 -17.30 -18.18
N ILE A 401 4.60 -17.15 -18.90
CA ILE A 401 3.25 -17.38 -18.39
C ILE A 401 2.93 -18.88 -18.43
N PRO A 402 2.71 -19.53 -17.27
CA PRO A 402 2.31 -20.94 -17.24
C PRO A 402 0.94 -21.14 -17.88
N ASP A 403 0.78 -22.24 -18.62
CA ASP A 403 -0.49 -22.65 -19.22
C ASP A 403 -1.13 -21.59 -20.13
N LEU A 404 -0.31 -20.73 -20.77
CA LEU A 404 -0.80 -19.77 -21.76
C LEU A 404 -1.42 -20.53 -22.95
N ALA A 405 -2.67 -20.21 -23.28
CA ALA A 405 -3.36 -20.83 -24.39
C ALA A 405 -2.57 -20.64 -25.71
N PRO A 406 -2.30 -21.70 -26.49
CA PRO A 406 -1.57 -21.58 -27.77
C PRO A 406 -2.24 -20.66 -28.79
N THR A 407 -3.53 -20.37 -28.60
CA THR A 407 -4.34 -19.47 -29.43
C THR A 407 -4.26 -18.02 -28.98
N TYR A 408 -3.57 -17.71 -27.88
CA TYR A 408 -3.38 -16.33 -27.42
C TYR A 408 -2.37 -15.62 -28.31
N THR A 409 -2.80 -14.52 -28.94
CA THR A 409 -2.01 -13.76 -29.93
C THR A 409 -1.64 -12.36 -29.46
N GLY A 410 -2.19 -11.89 -28.35
CA GLY A 410 -1.83 -10.62 -27.74
C GLY A 410 -0.52 -10.68 -26.95
N SER A 411 -0.07 -9.52 -26.49
CA SER A 411 1.17 -9.38 -25.71
C SER A 411 0.88 -9.21 -24.22
N ILE A 412 1.62 -9.95 -23.40
CA ILE A 412 1.59 -9.87 -21.94
C ILE A 412 2.88 -9.19 -21.49
N TYR A 413 2.75 -8.10 -20.74
CA TYR A 413 3.84 -7.27 -20.23
C TYR A 413 3.97 -7.42 -18.70
N SER A 414 5.13 -7.04 -18.17
CA SER A 414 5.41 -7.03 -16.73
C SER A 414 5.00 -5.68 -16.12
N TYR A 415 3.95 -5.66 -15.31
CA TYR A 415 3.58 -4.47 -14.55
C TYR A 415 4.69 -4.01 -13.58
N PRO A 416 5.41 -4.89 -12.86
CA PRO A 416 6.57 -4.50 -12.06
C PRO A 416 7.65 -3.75 -12.84
N GLU A 417 7.95 -4.17 -14.08
CA GLU A 417 8.93 -3.48 -14.94
C GLU A 417 8.45 -2.08 -15.34
N VAL A 418 7.14 -1.89 -15.57
CA VAL A 418 6.57 -0.55 -15.80
C VAL A 418 6.78 0.35 -14.61
N VAL A 419 6.36 -0.09 -13.40
CA VAL A 419 6.51 0.71 -12.18
C VAL A 419 7.97 1.10 -11.98
N HIS A 420 8.87 0.13 -12.17
CA HIS A 420 10.30 0.38 -12.08
C HIS A 420 10.78 1.41 -13.12
N GLY A 421 10.44 1.23 -14.40
CA GLY A 421 10.84 2.12 -15.48
C GLY A 421 10.32 3.55 -15.28
N GLU A 422 9.12 3.69 -14.73
CA GLU A 422 8.54 4.98 -14.40
C GLU A 422 9.23 5.66 -13.21
N ILE A 423 9.67 4.91 -12.20
CA ILE A 423 10.44 5.49 -11.09
C ILE A 423 11.82 5.96 -11.59
N ALA A 424 12.46 5.17 -12.46
CA ALA A 424 13.76 5.50 -13.04
C ALA A 424 13.71 6.51 -14.20
N ARG A 425 12.51 6.94 -14.63
CA ARG A 425 12.33 7.83 -15.79
C ARG A 425 13.05 9.16 -15.56
N GLN A 426 13.74 9.63 -16.61
CA GLN A 426 14.42 10.93 -16.59
C GLN A 426 13.43 12.07 -16.38
N LYS A 427 13.89 13.10 -15.67
CA LYS A 427 13.08 14.29 -15.40
C LYS A 427 12.86 15.08 -16.70
N PRO A 428 11.62 15.45 -17.04
CA PRO A 428 11.31 16.31 -18.17
C PRO A 428 11.84 17.73 -17.93
N ILE A 429 12.08 18.44 -19.02
CA ILE A 429 12.52 19.84 -19.02
C ILE A 429 11.37 20.86 -18.95
N HIS A 430 10.13 20.38 -19.05
CA HIS A 430 8.90 21.17 -19.08
C HIS A 430 7.90 20.73 -18.00
N THR A 431 6.80 21.47 -17.86
CA THR A 431 5.69 21.08 -16.98
C THR A 431 5.09 19.78 -17.49
N HIS A 432 5.25 18.73 -16.69
CA HIS A 432 4.87 17.36 -17.04
C HIS A 432 4.04 16.77 -15.93
N PHE A 433 2.78 16.49 -16.23
CA PHE A 433 1.90 15.78 -15.33
C PHE A 433 2.10 14.28 -15.52
N ARG A 434 2.35 13.59 -14.41
CA ARG A 434 2.62 12.16 -14.43
C ARG A 434 1.37 11.38 -14.10
N THR A 435 1.27 10.19 -14.67
CA THR A 435 0.07 9.36 -14.61
C THR A 435 0.41 7.95 -14.22
N ALA A 436 -0.27 7.40 -13.22
CA ALA A 436 -0.21 5.98 -12.88
C ALA A 436 -1.45 5.25 -13.41
N MET A 437 -1.33 3.94 -13.65
CA MET A 437 -2.49 3.07 -13.90
C MET A 437 -2.52 1.93 -12.89
N PRO A 438 -3.66 1.59 -12.25
CA PRO A 438 -3.72 0.48 -11.27
C PRO A 438 -3.40 -0.90 -11.87
N SER A 439 -3.80 -1.10 -13.11
CA SER A 439 -3.65 -2.31 -13.91
C SER A 439 -3.94 -1.97 -15.37
N TRP A 440 -3.77 -2.93 -16.29
CA TRP A 440 -4.23 -2.78 -17.67
C TRP A 440 -4.43 -4.13 -18.34
N ASP A 441 -5.58 -4.30 -18.96
CA ASP A 441 -6.01 -5.51 -19.64
C ASP A 441 -7.20 -5.22 -20.56
N ASN A 442 -6.98 -5.23 -21.88
CA ASN A 442 -8.05 -4.99 -22.87
C ASN A 442 -8.59 -6.28 -23.52
N THR A 443 -8.38 -7.44 -22.89
CA THR A 443 -8.90 -8.73 -23.37
C THR A 443 -10.43 -8.81 -23.33
N SER A 444 -11.10 -7.97 -22.53
CA SER A 444 -12.57 -7.86 -22.58
C SER A 444 -13.10 -7.35 -23.92
N ARG A 445 -12.30 -6.52 -24.63
CA ARG A 445 -12.61 -5.98 -25.96
C ARG A 445 -12.03 -6.85 -27.08
N LYS A 446 -10.80 -7.35 -26.89
CA LYS A 446 -10.01 -8.01 -27.96
C LYS A 446 -9.88 -9.53 -27.84
N GLY A 447 -10.44 -10.12 -26.78
CA GLY A 447 -10.27 -11.54 -26.49
C GLY A 447 -8.81 -11.97 -26.45
N GLN A 448 -8.49 -13.03 -27.22
CA GLN A 448 -7.14 -13.61 -27.31
C GLN A 448 -6.08 -12.68 -27.92
N ALA A 449 -6.50 -11.61 -28.63
CA ALA A 449 -5.61 -10.60 -29.19
C ALA A 449 -5.40 -9.40 -28.25
N GLY A 450 -5.91 -9.47 -27.02
CA GLY A 450 -5.76 -8.42 -26.02
C GLY A 450 -4.35 -8.36 -25.41
N ASN A 451 -3.96 -7.17 -24.98
CA ASN A 451 -2.72 -6.92 -24.27
C ASN A 451 -2.99 -6.81 -22.77
N VAL A 452 -2.11 -7.40 -21.96
CA VAL A 452 -2.27 -7.49 -20.50
C VAL A 452 -0.98 -7.08 -19.79
N PHE A 453 -1.07 -6.27 -18.74
CA PHE A 453 0.03 -6.04 -17.81
C PHE A 453 -0.14 -6.97 -16.60
N SER A 454 0.55 -8.10 -16.67
CA SER A 454 0.53 -9.15 -15.65
C SER A 454 1.20 -8.70 -14.35
N GLU A 455 0.85 -9.37 -13.24
CA GLU A 455 1.39 -9.12 -11.90
C GLU A 455 1.08 -7.73 -11.32
N SER A 456 0.10 -7.02 -11.91
CA SER A 456 -0.46 -5.80 -11.31
C SER A 456 -1.09 -6.10 -9.95
N SER A 457 -0.83 -5.22 -8.98
CA SER A 457 -1.38 -5.33 -7.63
C SER A 457 -1.54 -3.96 -6.99
N PRO A 458 -2.50 -3.81 -6.05
CA PRO A 458 -2.68 -2.56 -5.31
C PRO A 458 -1.41 -2.09 -4.58
N ALA A 459 -0.54 -3.02 -4.17
CA ALA A 459 0.71 -2.71 -3.48
C ALA A 459 1.74 -2.06 -4.43
N LEU A 460 1.88 -2.57 -5.65
CA LEU A 460 2.75 -1.97 -6.68
C LEU A 460 2.18 -0.64 -7.18
N PHE A 461 0.86 -0.56 -7.34
CA PHE A 461 0.20 0.70 -7.66
C PHE A 461 0.42 1.75 -6.56
N GLU A 462 0.35 1.37 -5.28
CA GLU A 462 0.66 2.26 -4.14
C GLU A 462 2.08 2.82 -4.22
N VAL A 463 3.06 1.99 -4.55
CA VAL A 463 4.44 2.44 -4.77
C VAL A 463 4.51 3.48 -5.88
N TRP A 464 3.90 3.18 -7.03
CA TRP A 464 3.94 4.07 -8.19
C TRP A 464 3.29 5.41 -7.87
N ILE A 465 2.06 5.43 -7.34
CA ILE A 465 1.34 6.67 -7.05
C ILE A 465 2.00 7.47 -5.93
N LYS A 466 2.57 6.82 -4.90
CA LYS A 466 3.41 7.49 -3.88
C LYS A 466 4.57 8.25 -4.50
N PHE A 467 5.30 7.59 -5.39
CA PHE A 467 6.42 8.22 -6.07
C PHE A 467 5.97 9.39 -6.94
N LEU A 468 4.85 9.27 -7.68
CA LEU A 468 4.33 10.38 -8.48
C LEU A 468 3.89 11.57 -7.63
N VAL A 469 3.21 11.33 -6.51
CA VAL A 469 2.80 12.38 -5.56
C VAL A 469 4.03 13.12 -5.04
N LEU A 470 5.06 12.40 -4.63
CA LEU A 470 6.32 12.99 -4.19
C LEU A 470 7.02 13.79 -5.31
N ASP A 471 7.13 13.23 -6.51
CA ASP A 471 7.76 13.93 -7.65
C ASP A 471 7.02 15.23 -7.95
N ALA A 472 5.69 15.19 -8.00
CA ALA A 472 4.87 16.37 -8.20
C ALA A 472 5.11 17.41 -7.10
N TYR A 473 5.10 17.01 -5.83
CA TYR A 473 5.36 17.90 -4.70
C TYR A 473 6.71 18.62 -4.81
N ASN A 474 7.77 17.88 -5.17
CA ASN A 474 9.13 18.39 -5.23
C ASN A 474 9.43 19.21 -6.49
N ARG A 475 8.76 18.91 -7.61
CA ARG A 475 9.11 19.46 -8.93
C ARG A 475 8.14 20.54 -9.41
N LEU A 476 6.86 20.42 -9.07
CA LEU A 476 5.83 21.33 -9.56
C LEU A 476 5.57 22.46 -8.54
N PRO A 477 5.34 23.70 -9.02
CA PRO A 477 4.94 24.82 -8.17
C PRO A 477 3.67 24.51 -7.37
N GLU A 478 3.55 25.12 -6.20
CA GLU A 478 2.30 25.10 -5.43
C GLU A 478 1.12 25.57 -6.29
N GLY A 479 -0.04 24.93 -6.14
CA GLY A 479 -1.20 25.15 -7.00
C GLY A 479 -1.18 24.40 -8.35
N GLN A 480 -0.02 23.92 -8.81
CA GLN A 480 0.12 23.17 -10.08
C GLN A 480 0.48 21.70 -9.89
N ARG A 481 0.52 21.21 -8.65
CA ARG A 481 0.90 19.84 -8.30
C ARG A 481 -0.22 18.86 -8.61
N LEU A 482 -0.36 18.50 -9.88
CA LEU A 482 -1.34 17.52 -10.36
C LEU A 482 -0.65 16.18 -10.65
N VAL A 483 -1.27 15.09 -10.19
CA VAL A 483 -0.95 13.72 -10.59
C VAL A 483 -2.20 13.08 -11.14
N PHE A 484 -2.09 12.42 -12.29
CA PHE A 484 -3.23 11.77 -12.92
C PHE A 484 -3.25 10.27 -12.60
N VAL A 485 -4.44 9.67 -12.67
CA VAL A 485 -4.63 8.22 -12.63
C VAL A 485 -5.50 7.81 -13.81
N ASN A 486 -4.98 6.90 -14.63
CA ASN A 486 -5.76 6.19 -15.64
C ASN A 486 -6.22 4.86 -15.04
N ALA A 487 -7.46 4.67 -14.61
CA ALA A 487 -8.58 5.61 -14.59
C ALA A 487 -9.42 5.47 -13.30
N TRP A 488 -10.48 6.29 -13.18
CA TRP A 488 -11.57 6.04 -12.24
C TRP A 488 -12.29 4.73 -12.59
N ASN A 489 -12.80 4.62 -13.83
CA ASN A 489 -13.78 3.60 -14.23
C ASN A 489 -13.56 2.99 -15.64
N GLU A 490 -12.34 2.86 -16.15
CA GLU A 490 -12.10 2.12 -17.42
C GLU A 490 -12.12 0.60 -17.20
N TRP A 491 -13.32 0.07 -16.94
CA TRP A 491 -13.54 -1.35 -16.59
C TRP A 491 -13.17 -2.32 -17.69
N ALA A 492 -13.45 -1.98 -18.95
CA ALA A 492 -13.16 -2.85 -20.09
C ALA A 492 -11.66 -2.95 -20.42
N GLU A 493 -10.85 -2.04 -19.88
CA GLU A 493 -9.39 -2.12 -19.93
C GLU A 493 -8.78 -2.53 -18.60
N GLY A 494 -9.62 -3.01 -17.66
CA GLY A 494 -9.21 -3.49 -16.35
C GLY A 494 -8.50 -2.42 -15.51
N THR A 495 -8.64 -1.14 -15.84
CA THR A 495 -7.86 -0.03 -15.26
C THR A 495 -8.77 0.94 -14.51
N HIS A 496 -9.23 0.50 -13.35
CA HIS A 496 -10.19 1.23 -12.53
C HIS A 496 -9.70 1.39 -11.09
N LEU A 497 -9.93 2.58 -10.54
CA LEU A 497 -9.88 2.84 -9.10
C LEU A 497 -11.15 2.35 -8.42
N GLU A 498 -12.28 2.29 -9.14
CA GLU A 498 -13.53 1.81 -8.57
C GLU A 498 -13.38 0.40 -7.95
N PRO A 499 -14.01 0.13 -6.79
CA PRO A 499 -13.85 -1.14 -6.10
C PRO A 499 -14.36 -2.34 -6.90
N ASP A 500 -13.50 -3.33 -7.10
CA ASP A 500 -13.86 -4.63 -7.68
C ASP A 500 -14.04 -5.71 -6.58
N ARG A 501 -14.48 -6.90 -7.00
CA ARG A 501 -14.66 -8.05 -6.09
C ARG A 501 -13.36 -8.66 -5.57
N LYS A 502 -12.21 -8.45 -6.24
CA LYS A 502 -10.93 -9.11 -5.88
C LYS A 502 -10.15 -8.31 -4.85
N TYR A 503 -9.99 -7.02 -5.11
CA TYR A 503 -9.18 -6.08 -4.35
C TYR A 503 -10.05 -5.09 -3.55
N GLY A 504 -11.35 -4.95 -3.87
CA GLY A 504 -12.23 -3.98 -3.22
C GLY A 504 -11.62 -2.58 -3.30
N HIS A 505 -11.65 -1.84 -2.19
CA HIS A 505 -11.08 -0.50 -2.15
C HIS A 505 -9.53 -0.44 -2.06
N ALA A 506 -8.79 -1.49 -2.41
CA ALA A 506 -7.33 -1.48 -2.21
C ALA A 506 -6.62 -0.42 -3.05
N ASN A 507 -7.02 -0.21 -4.31
CA ASN A 507 -6.46 0.85 -5.16
C ASN A 507 -6.80 2.25 -4.62
N LEU A 508 -8.02 2.44 -4.11
CA LEU A 508 -8.39 3.69 -3.43
C LEU A 508 -7.59 3.92 -2.14
N ARG A 509 -7.36 2.87 -1.35
CA ARG A 509 -6.47 2.95 -0.17
C ARG A 509 -5.05 3.31 -0.57
N ALA A 510 -4.55 2.80 -1.70
CA ALA A 510 -3.24 3.15 -2.22
C ALA A 510 -3.14 4.66 -2.52
N VAL A 511 -4.16 5.27 -3.15
CA VAL A 511 -4.23 6.72 -3.36
C VAL A 511 -4.23 7.47 -2.03
N ARG A 512 -5.10 7.08 -1.08
CA ARG A 512 -5.16 7.72 0.24
C ARG A 512 -3.81 7.64 0.96
N ASN A 513 -3.19 6.47 0.98
CA ASN A 513 -1.89 6.22 1.61
C ASN A 513 -0.77 7.05 0.96
N ALA A 514 -0.85 7.30 -0.34
CA ALA A 514 0.12 8.12 -1.05
C ALA A 514 0.08 9.60 -0.70
N LEU A 515 -1.10 10.06 -0.30
CA LEU A 515 -1.35 11.44 0.09
C LEU A 515 -1.17 11.69 1.60
N MET A 516 -0.92 10.66 2.41
CA MET A 516 -0.69 10.85 3.84
C MET A 516 0.66 11.57 4.09
N PRO A 517 0.75 12.53 5.02
CA PRO A 517 1.99 13.26 5.34
C PRO A 517 3.19 12.35 5.63
N GLU A 518 2.93 11.19 6.24
CA GLU A 518 3.93 10.15 6.53
C GLU A 518 4.56 9.58 5.25
N ALA A 519 3.83 9.48 4.14
CA ALA A 519 4.33 8.96 2.86
C ALA A 519 5.17 9.98 2.09
N ILE A 520 4.82 11.27 2.17
CA ILE A 520 5.59 12.37 1.56
C ILE A 520 6.95 12.53 2.27
N ALA A 521 7.00 12.28 3.59
CA ALA A 521 8.22 12.34 4.40
C ALA A 521 9.16 11.12 4.27
N MET A 522 8.65 9.96 3.80
CA MET A 522 9.36 8.67 3.77
C MET A 522 10.14 8.39 2.48
N ALA A 523 10.00 9.24 1.48
CA ALA A 523 10.54 9.07 0.14
C ALA A 523 12.07 8.85 -0.03
N PRO A 524 12.97 9.39 0.81
CA PRO A 524 14.40 9.26 0.58
C PRO A 524 15.07 7.95 1.04
N PHE A 525 14.40 7.06 1.77
CA PHE A 525 15.08 6.23 2.79
C PHE A 525 15.14 4.71 2.61
N LEU A 526 15.36 4.16 1.41
CA LEU A 526 15.17 2.72 1.24
C LEU A 526 16.34 1.98 0.58
N THR A 527 17.22 1.36 1.39
CA THR A 527 18.33 0.48 0.96
C THR A 527 18.63 -0.71 1.90
N GLU A 528 18.88 -1.89 1.29
CA GLU A 528 19.60 -3.14 1.72
C GLU A 528 18.89 -4.30 2.49
N GLU A 529 19.54 -5.49 2.54
CA GLU A 529 19.12 -6.77 1.91
C GLU A 529 18.97 -8.05 2.81
N VAL A 530 18.06 -8.98 2.41
CA VAL A 530 18.15 -10.49 2.36
C VAL A 530 17.52 -11.45 3.43
N ASP A 531 16.83 -12.47 2.86
CA ASP A 531 16.51 -13.87 3.24
C ASP A 531 15.24 -14.35 3.99
N SER A 532 14.76 -15.48 3.45
CA SER A 532 13.45 -16.10 3.53
C SER A 532 13.27 -17.12 4.67
N GLU A 533 12.07 -17.17 5.28
CA GLU A 533 11.18 -18.36 5.31
C GLU A 533 9.91 -18.15 6.18
N GLN A 534 8.83 -18.79 5.72
CA GLN A 534 7.44 -18.97 6.17
C GLN A 534 7.01 -18.67 7.63
N ASP A 535 5.95 -17.85 7.81
CA ASP A 535 4.57 -18.25 8.24
C ASP A 535 3.77 -17.12 8.95
N SER A 536 2.45 -17.08 8.68
CA SER A 536 1.26 -16.44 9.31
C SER A 536 1.24 -15.02 9.93
N LEU A 537 2.19 -14.12 9.62
CA LEU A 537 2.15 -12.66 9.90
C LEU A 537 1.80 -11.81 8.65
N SER A 538 1.11 -12.42 7.69
CA SER A 538 1.19 -12.13 6.25
C SER A 538 0.35 -10.96 5.71
N ALA A 539 -0.07 -9.96 6.48
CA ALA A 539 -0.76 -8.78 5.92
C ALA A 539 0.05 -7.51 6.16
N THR A 540 0.40 -7.27 7.42
CA THR A 540 1.31 -6.20 7.83
C THR A 540 2.76 -6.52 7.44
N ARG A 541 3.17 -7.79 7.58
CA ARG A 541 4.46 -8.25 7.08
C ARG A 541 4.48 -8.28 5.55
N ARG A 542 3.39 -8.64 4.84
CA ARG A 542 3.31 -8.47 3.37
C ARG A 542 3.38 -7.01 2.93
N TYR A 543 2.84 -6.07 3.70
CA TYR A 543 2.94 -4.64 3.39
C TYR A 543 4.36 -4.12 3.59
N VAL A 544 4.99 -4.47 4.72
CA VAL A 544 6.37 -4.10 5.03
C VAL A 544 7.38 -4.85 4.13
N GLU A 545 7.18 -6.14 3.85
CA GLU A 545 7.96 -6.95 2.91
C GLU A 545 7.70 -6.55 1.46
N SER A 546 6.49 -6.10 1.08
CA SER A 546 6.21 -5.51 -0.23
C SER A 546 7.00 -4.22 -0.38
N LEU A 547 7.01 -3.35 0.65
CA LEU A 547 7.81 -2.13 0.64
C LEU A 547 9.32 -2.47 0.56
N ILE A 548 9.82 -3.38 1.39
CA ILE A 548 11.22 -3.83 1.40
C ILE A 548 11.62 -4.50 0.07
N THR A 549 10.76 -5.33 -0.52
CA THR A 549 10.99 -6.03 -1.79
C THR A 549 10.95 -5.08 -2.97
N THR A 550 10.03 -4.13 -2.96
CA THR A 550 9.96 -3.05 -3.95
C THR A 550 11.22 -2.19 -3.88
N ASN A 551 11.72 -1.89 -2.68
CA ASN A 551 12.97 -1.15 -2.50
C ASN A 551 14.21 -1.94 -2.91
N LYS A 552 14.23 -3.25 -2.66
CA LYS A 552 15.30 -4.14 -3.09
C LYS A 552 15.37 -4.22 -4.62
N ALA A 553 14.20 -4.27 -5.29
CA ALA A 553 14.11 -4.18 -6.75
C ALA A 553 14.59 -2.81 -7.27
N LEU A 554 14.16 -1.72 -6.63
CA LEU A 554 14.54 -0.35 -6.97
C LEU A 554 16.06 -0.13 -6.85
N MET A 555 16.68 -0.63 -5.78
CA MET A 555 18.11 -0.45 -5.51
C MET A 555 19.01 -1.28 -6.41
N LYS A 556 18.59 -2.49 -6.78
CA LYS A 556 19.30 -3.32 -7.77
C LYS A 556 19.39 -2.60 -9.12
N ILE A 557 18.44 -1.71 -9.41
CA ILE A 557 18.37 -1.02 -10.69
C ILE A 557 19.07 0.34 -10.62
N LEU A 558 19.02 1.02 -9.48
CA LEU A 558 19.85 2.22 -9.21
C LEU A 558 21.36 1.89 -9.20
N THR A 559 21.78 0.74 -8.66
CA THR A 559 23.19 0.28 -8.71
C THR A 559 23.62 -0.15 -10.12
N ALA A 560 22.74 -0.78 -10.89
CA ALA A 560 22.99 -1.07 -12.31
C ALA A 560 23.11 0.19 -13.18
N SER A 561 22.54 1.32 -12.74
CA SER A 561 22.60 2.62 -13.42
C SER A 561 23.77 3.54 -13.00
N GLY A 562 24.66 3.08 -12.10
CA GLY A 562 25.92 3.77 -11.77
C GLY A 562 25.84 4.96 -10.80
N SER A 563 24.70 5.19 -10.14
CA SER A 563 24.54 6.30 -9.18
C SER A 563 24.80 5.85 -7.74
N LYS A 564 25.86 6.35 -7.08
CA LYS A 564 26.10 6.16 -5.64
C LYS A 564 25.34 7.23 -4.82
N PRO A 565 24.64 6.88 -3.73
CA PRO A 565 24.04 7.87 -2.83
C PRO A 565 25.12 8.61 -2.03
N SER A 566 24.97 9.93 -1.89
CA SER A 566 25.90 10.79 -1.15
C SER A 566 25.57 10.85 0.35
N VAL A 567 26.62 11.02 1.17
CA VAL A 567 26.65 10.94 2.65
C VAL A 567 26.03 12.19 3.34
N GLN A 568 24.98 12.81 2.79
CA GLN A 568 24.47 14.12 3.25
C GLN A 568 22.94 14.23 3.46
N GLN A 569 22.21 13.14 3.74
CA GLN A 569 20.76 13.23 4.00
C GLN A 569 20.43 13.40 5.49
N GLU A 570 19.57 14.37 5.80
CA GLU A 570 19.05 14.65 7.15
C GLU A 570 17.84 13.76 7.47
N SER A 571 17.83 13.11 8.63
CA SER A 571 16.71 12.33 9.17
C SER A 571 15.65 13.23 9.80
N ALA A 572 14.38 13.08 9.42
CA ALA A 572 13.29 13.83 10.05
C ALA A 572 12.73 13.09 11.27
N PHE A 573 12.30 13.84 12.30
CA PHE A 573 11.62 13.29 13.46
C PHE A 573 10.10 13.19 13.22
N ILE A 574 9.51 12.09 13.66
CA ILE A 574 8.04 11.88 13.67
C ILE A 574 7.54 11.69 15.10
N LEU A 575 6.29 12.04 15.39
CA LEU A 575 5.69 11.71 16.68
C LEU A 575 5.57 10.18 16.81
N ALA A 576 5.98 9.63 17.96
CA ALA A 576 5.95 8.20 18.21
C ALA A 576 4.49 7.67 18.10
N PRO A 577 4.23 6.64 17.27
CA PRO A 577 2.91 6.03 17.15
C PRO A 577 2.37 5.54 18.51
N PRO A 578 1.04 5.56 18.75
CA PRO A 578 0.42 5.09 20.00
C PRO A 578 0.74 3.63 20.37
N LEU A 579 1.26 2.84 19.43
CA LEU A 579 1.65 1.45 19.60
C LEU A 579 3.04 1.28 20.26
N LEU A 580 3.90 2.30 20.27
CA LEU A 580 5.17 2.34 21.02
C LEU A 580 4.96 2.80 22.47
N THR A 581 3.94 2.25 23.13
CA THR A 581 3.59 2.60 24.52
C THR A 581 4.29 1.72 25.56
N GLY A 582 4.87 0.59 25.15
CA GLY A 582 5.67 -0.31 25.99
C GLY A 582 7.17 -0.02 25.98
N VAL A 583 7.58 1.25 26.13
CA VAL A 583 9.01 1.60 26.20
C VAL A 583 9.54 1.38 27.61
N GLU A 584 10.46 0.42 27.78
CA GLU A 584 11.11 0.11 29.05
C GLU A 584 12.55 0.63 29.06
N VAL A 585 13.00 1.21 30.18
CA VAL A 585 14.39 1.70 30.29
C VAL A 585 15.34 0.53 30.50
N SER A 586 16.33 0.38 29.63
CA SER A 586 17.36 -0.64 29.78
C SER A 586 18.32 -0.28 30.92
N ARG A 587 18.52 -1.20 31.86
CA ARG A 587 19.47 -1.06 32.97
C ARG A 587 20.89 -1.52 32.63
N ASP A 588 21.01 -2.31 31.58
CA ASP A 588 22.27 -2.94 31.14
C ASP A 588 22.81 -2.30 29.84
N ALA A 589 22.45 -1.05 29.59
CA ALA A 589 22.88 -0.28 28.42
C ALA A 589 24.06 0.66 28.74
N THR A 590 25.00 0.78 27.81
CA THR A 590 26.09 1.75 27.85
C THR A 590 26.01 2.64 26.62
N VAL A 591 26.00 3.96 26.82
CA VAL A 591 25.96 4.96 25.74
C VAL A 591 26.95 6.07 26.02
N HIS A 592 27.60 6.57 24.98
CA HIS A 592 28.44 7.75 25.03
C HIS A 592 28.22 8.61 23.80
N LEU A 593 27.91 9.90 24.01
CA LEU A 593 27.79 10.89 22.94
C LEU A 593 29.06 11.73 22.91
N GLU A 594 29.76 11.71 21.79
CA GLU A 594 31.03 12.42 21.59
C GLU A 594 30.79 13.89 21.25
N ASN A 595 29.80 14.15 20.39
CA ASN A 595 29.36 15.51 20.08
C ASN A 595 27.87 15.59 19.73
N ILE A 596 27.29 16.76 19.98
CA ILE A 596 25.98 17.20 19.48
C ILE A 596 26.17 18.62 18.93
N ASN A 597 25.89 18.86 17.65
CA ASN A 597 26.11 20.14 16.95
C ASN A 597 27.51 20.72 17.24
N SER A 598 28.54 19.87 17.16
CA SER A 598 29.94 20.22 17.48
C SER A 598 30.24 20.62 18.93
N HIS A 599 29.29 20.46 19.86
CA HIS A 599 29.49 20.62 21.29
C HIS A 599 29.74 19.27 21.97
N ILE A 600 30.67 19.24 22.93
CA ILE A 600 30.89 18.06 23.78
C ILE A 600 29.75 18.02 24.81
N PRO A 601 28.91 16.97 24.84
CA PRO A 601 27.76 16.91 25.74
C PRO A 601 28.24 16.79 27.19
N VAL A 602 27.78 17.71 28.04
CA VAL A 602 28.00 17.64 29.49
C VAL A 602 26.72 17.12 30.13
N ARG A 603 26.84 16.10 30.98
CA ARG A 603 25.68 15.51 31.68
C ARG A 603 24.90 16.60 32.43
N ASN A 604 23.57 16.57 32.29
CA ASN A 604 22.64 17.51 32.94
C ASN A 604 22.81 18.99 32.55
N VAL A 605 23.45 19.28 31.42
CA VAL A 605 23.48 20.64 30.84
C VAL A 605 22.65 20.64 29.57
N ASP A 606 21.74 21.59 29.45
CA ASP A 606 20.84 21.72 28.30
C ASP A 606 21.60 22.31 27.11
N ILE A 607 21.45 21.67 25.94
CA ILE A 607 21.98 22.17 24.67
C ILE A 607 20.85 22.93 23.97
N ILE A 608 21.05 24.23 23.75
CA ILE A 608 20.05 25.09 23.12
C ILE A 608 20.17 24.98 21.60
N VAL A 609 19.09 24.62 20.92
CA VAL A 609 19.05 24.44 19.46
C VAL A 609 17.81 25.12 18.88
N GLY A 610 18.01 26.01 17.90
CA GLY A 610 16.90 26.60 17.16
C GLY A 610 16.34 25.63 16.11
N LYS A 611 15.02 25.62 15.90
CA LYS A 611 14.35 24.70 14.95
C LYS A 611 14.96 24.65 13.55
N HIS A 612 15.47 25.77 13.04
CA HIS A 612 16.06 25.88 11.71
C HIS A 612 17.48 25.28 11.59
N HIS A 613 18.16 25.00 12.70
CA HIS A 613 19.54 24.50 12.68
C HIS A 613 19.64 22.96 12.65
N GLY A 614 18.57 22.25 13.00
CA GLY A 614 18.59 20.78 13.13
C GLY A 614 19.51 20.29 14.24
N ILE A 615 19.70 18.97 14.30
CA ILE A 615 20.59 18.29 15.24
C ILE A 615 21.53 17.35 14.49
N ALA A 616 22.82 17.44 14.75
CA ALA A 616 23.83 16.48 14.37
C ALA A 616 24.41 15.86 15.64
N LEU A 617 24.52 14.54 15.71
CA LEU A 617 25.19 13.86 16.82
C LEU A 617 26.11 12.75 16.34
N ARG A 618 27.14 12.47 17.14
CA ARG A 618 28.00 11.31 16.99
C ARG A 618 28.26 10.68 18.34
N GLY A 619 28.32 9.36 18.40
CA GLY A 619 28.55 8.61 19.62
C GLY A 619 28.65 7.11 19.39
N TRP A 620 28.46 6.33 20.45
CA TRP A 620 28.33 4.88 20.39
C TRP A 620 27.39 4.36 21.49
N VAL A 621 26.77 3.20 21.23
CA VAL A 621 25.77 2.59 22.11
C VAL A 621 25.85 1.06 22.08
N LEU A 622 25.69 0.45 23.26
CA LEU A 622 25.68 -1.00 23.48
C LEU A 622 24.56 -1.37 24.47
N ILE A 623 23.90 -2.50 24.26
CA ILE A 623 23.02 -3.14 25.25
C ILE A 623 23.57 -4.52 25.56
N SER A 624 23.81 -4.81 26.85
CA SER A 624 24.35 -6.08 27.32
C SER A 624 25.64 -6.51 26.60
N GLY A 625 26.49 -5.54 26.25
CA GLY A 625 27.75 -5.79 25.54
C GLY A 625 27.61 -6.07 24.03
N THR A 626 26.44 -5.85 23.44
CA THR A 626 26.17 -6.08 22.01
C THR A 626 25.72 -4.81 21.29
N ALA A 627 26.06 -4.70 20.00
CA ALA A 627 25.63 -3.61 19.14
C ALA A 627 24.11 -3.64 18.88
N LEU A 628 23.50 -2.46 18.76
CA LEU A 628 22.08 -2.34 18.45
C LEU A 628 21.80 -2.64 16.97
N GLN A 629 20.74 -3.39 16.72
CA GLN A 629 20.17 -3.56 15.38
C GLN A 629 19.10 -2.48 15.17
N HIS A 630 19.29 -1.62 14.18
CA HIS A 630 18.36 -0.54 13.79
C HIS A 630 17.97 0.44 14.92
N PRO A 631 18.95 1.10 15.58
CA PRO A 631 18.63 2.04 16.65
C PRO A 631 17.87 3.27 16.15
N LEU A 632 16.97 3.79 16.98
CA LEU A 632 16.27 5.05 16.73
C LEU A 632 16.76 6.11 17.72
N LEU A 633 16.92 7.34 17.26
CA LEU A 633 17.06 8.50 18.12
C LEU A 633 15.66 8.95 18.54
N ALA A 634 15.44 9.16 19.84
CA ALA A 634 14.20 9.69 20.36
C ALA A 634 14.43 10.97 21.17
N LEU A 635 13.59 11.96 20.94
CA LEU A 635 13.47 13.17 21.73
C LEU A 635 12.22 13.04 22.58
N ARG A 636 12.40 12.72 23.86
CA ARG A 636 11.29 12.64 24.81
C ARG A 636 11.07 14.00 25.46
N ASN A 637 9.91 14.58 25.26
CA ASN A 637 9.51 15.80 25.95
C ASN A 637 9.46 15.53 27.47
N THR A 638 10.17 16.35 28.24
CA THR A 638 10.30 16.16 29.70
C THR A 638 9.02 16.50 30.47
N THR A 639 8.07 17.22 29.86
CA THR A 639 6.79 17.60 30.46
C THR A 639 5.65 16.71 29.99
N SER A 640 5.46 16.57 28.67
CA SER A 640 4.34 15.79 28.11
C SER A 640 4.63 14.30 28.00
N MET A 641 5.88 13.87 28.19
CA MET A 641 6.37 12.50 27.97
C MET A 641 6.20 11.98 26.54
N GLN A 642 5.76 12.83 25.61
CA GLN A 642 5.67 12.50 24.19
C GLN A 642 7.06 12.30 23.62
N ARG A 643 7.19 11.32 22.71
CA ARG A 643 8.45 11.04 22.02
C ARG A 643 8.33 11.44 20.57
N TYR A 644 9.36 12.09 20.06
CA TYR A 644 9.61 12.22 18.65
C TYR A 644 10.75 11.27 18.28
N VAL A 645 10.61 10.45 17.25
CA VAL A 645 11.58 9.41 16.90
C VAL A 645 12.09 9.61 15.48
N ALA A 646 13.37 9.29 15.25
CA ALA A 646 14.02 9.30 13.95
C ALA A 646 15.01 8.13 13.86
N PRO A 647 15.14 7.44 12.71
CA PRO A 647 16.09 6.35 12.56
C PRO A 647 17.54 6.86 12.56
N ILE A 648 18.44 6.10 13.19
CA ILE A 648 19.88 6.30 13.06
C ILE A 648 20.35 5.44 11.89
N THR A 649 20.77 6.09 10.80
CA THR A 649 21.09 5.43 9.53
C THR A 649 22.58 5.14 9.34
N VAL A 650 23.45 5.84 10.06
CA VAL A 650 24.90 5.66 9.96
C VAL A 650 25.40 4.92 11.20
N ILE A 651 25.80 3.67 10.99
CA ILE A 651 26.46 2.82 11.98
C ILE A 651 27.94 2.71 11.62
N GLU A 652 28.82 3.04 12.56
CA GLU A 652 30.27 3.01 12.38
C GLU A 652 30.90 1.83 13.13
N ASP A 653 31.94 1.25 12.55
CA ASP A 653 32.78 0.27 13.23
C ASP A 653 33.69 0.98 14.27
N ARG A 654 33.63 0.50 15.51
CA ARG A 654 34.33 1.01 16.70
C ARG A 654 35.13 -0.10 17.36
N HIS A 655 36.19 -0.52 16.67
CA HIS A 655 37.14 -1.50 17.19
C HIS A 655 37.85 -1.03 18.46
N ASP A 656 38.06 0.28 18.58
CA ASP A 656 38.60 0.93 19.77
C ASP A 656 37.71 0.73 21.01
N VAL A 657 36.38 0.87 20.84
CA VAL A 657 35.39 0.66 21.92
C VAL A 657 35.33 -0.82 22.31
N ALA A 658 35.23 -1.71 21.32
CA ALA A 658 35.20 -3.15 21.57
C ALA A 658 36.47 -3.64 22.29
N PHE A 659 37.64 -3.14 21.87
CA PHE A 659 38.93 -3.46 22.49
C PHE A 659 39.02 -2.91 23.92
N ALA A 660 38.71 -1.62 24.13
CA ALA A 660 38.80 -0.98 25.45
C ALA A 660 37.85 -1.62 26.49
N MET A 661 36.69 -2.14 26.04
CA MET A 661 35.71 -2.79 26.90
C MET A 661 35.86 -4.31 26.98
N SER A 662 36.88 -4.90 26.33
CA SER A 662 37.11 -6.36 26.27
C SER A 662 35.90 -7.16 25.75
N LEU A 663 35.24 -6.65 24.71
CA LEU A 663 34.05 -7.25 24.08
C LEU A 663 34.40 -8.02 22.79
N GLY A 664 33.59 -9.01 22.41
CA GLY A 664 33.79 -9.81 21.19
C GLY A 664 33.42 -9.06 19.90
N GLU A 665 33.64 -9.70 18.73
CA GLU A 665 33.45 -9.08 17.41
C GLU A 665 32.04 -8.48 17.18
N GLY A 666 31.02 -8.99 17.86
CA GLY A 666 29.65 -8.47 17.82
C GLY A 666 29.44 -7.07 18.40
N ALA A 667 30.45 -6.49 19.07
CA ALA A 667 30.42 -5.13 19.61
C ALA A 667 31.07 -4.08 18.69
N ASN A 668 31.69 -4.50 17.58
CA ASN A 668 32.39 -3.59 16.66
C ASN A 668 31.41 -2.58 16.02
N LYS A 669 30.17 -2.96 15.70
CA LYS A 669 29.18 -2.06 15.08
C LYS A 669 28.43 -1.17 16.09
N SER A 670 29.13 -0.58 17.04
CA SER A 670 28.51 0.20 18.13
C SER A 670 28.49 1.71 17.89
N GLY A 671 29.21 2.23 16.88
CA GLY A 671 29.24 3.65 16.56
C GLY A 671 27.95 4.11 15.89
N ILE A 672 27.51 5.32 16.24
CA ILE A 672 26.33 5.96 15.67
C ILE A 672 26.65 7.38 15.21
N GLN A 673 26.14 7.74 14.04
CA GLN A 673 26.10 9.13 13.56
C GLN A 673 24.69 9.46 13.09
N PHE A 674 24.23 10.66 13.43
CA PHE A 674 22.91 11.15 13.08
C PHE A 674 22.99 12.61 12.67
N LYS A 675 22.22 12.98 11.66
CA LYS A 675 21.91 14.38 11.33
C LYS A 675 20.43 14.44 11.04
N GLY A 676 19.70 15.38 11.62
CA GLY A 676 18.25 15.45 11.45
C GLY A 676 17.62 16.81 11.66
N SER A 677 16.47 17.02 11.03
CA SER A 677 15.72 18.27 11.10
C SER A 677 14.77 18.29 12.29
N LEU A 678 14.73 19.41 13.02
CA LEU A 678 13.79 19.63 14.14
C LEU A 678 12.48 20.29 13.65
N GLN A 679 12.29 20.42 12.34
CA GLN A 679 11.10 21.01 11.73
C GLN A 679 9.89 20.08 11.94
N GLY A 680 8.92 20.53 12.74
CA GLY A 680 7.77 19.73 13.18
C GLY A 680 7.79 19.32 14.66
N ILE A 681 8.89 19.58 15.37
CA ILE A 681 8.96 19.37 16.82
C ILE A 681 8.45 20.61 17.56
N ALA A 682 7.59 20.40 18.56
CA ALA A 682 7.10 21.48 19.42
C ALA A 682 8.26 22.11 20.22
N ALA A 683 8.16 23.40 20.53
CA ALA A 683 9.17 24.04 21.40
C ALA A 683 9.13 23.42 22.81
N GLY A 684 10.29 23.37 23.48
CA GLY A 684 10.40 22.88 24.85
C GLY A 684 11.65 22.03 25.10
N ARG A 685 11.67 21.42 26.30
CA ARG A 685 12.80 20.66 26.82
C ARG A 685 12.67 19.16 26.57
N TYR A 686 13.64 18.58 25.87
CA TYR A 686 13.66 17.18 25.45
C TYR A 686 14.86 16.44 26.03
N GLU A 687 14.65 15.20 26.50
CA GLU A 687 15.73 14.27 26.80
C GLU A 687 16.04 13.44 25.55
N ILE A 688 17.33 13.27 25.24
CA ILE A 688 17.78 12.41 24.15
C ILE A 688 17.82 10.97 24.65
N GLU A 689 17.09 10.10 23.98
CA GLU A 689 17.09 8.65 24.20
C GLU A 689 17.51 7.93 22.92
N ILE A 690 18.13 6.77 23.05
CA ILE A 690 18.30 5.83 21.93
C ILE A 690 17.33 4.68 22.17
N LEU A 691 16.42 4.43 21.25
CA LEU A 691 15.48 3.31 21.32
C LEU A 691 16.00 2.11 20.53
N ALA A 692 15.91 0.95 21.14
CA ALA A 692 16.13 -0.34 20.54
C ALA A 692 14.79 -1.09 20.47
N PRO A 693 14.15 -1.19 19.30
CA PRO A 693 12.90 -1.94 19.15
C PRO A 693 13.06 -3.41 19.54
N ASP A 694 12.05 -4.00 20.19
CA ASP A 694 12.03 -5.43 20.50
C ASP A 694 11.74 -6.23 19.22
N MET A 695 12.63 -7.17 18.90
CA MET A 695 12.54 -8.03 17.71
C MET A 695 11.37 -9.05 17.76
N HIS A 696 10.79 -9.27 18.95
CA HIS A 696 9.74 -10.24 19.24
C HIS A 696 8.37 -9.60 19.55
N ASP A 697 8.33 -8.34 20.00
CA ASP A 697 7.09 -7.57 20.18
C ASP A 697 7.22 -6.14 19.61
N PRO A 698 6.60 -5.83 18.45
CA PRO A 698 6.70 -4.51 17.83
C PRO A 698 6.04 -3.37 18.63
N ARG A 699 5.38 -3.68 19.76
CA ARG A 699 4.82 -2.69 20.70
C ARG A 699 5.77 -2.34 21.84
N LYS A 700 6.92 -3.01 21.92
CA LYS A 700 7.94 -2.80 22.96
C LYS A 700 9.23 -2.28 22.35
N ALA A 701 9.89 -1.40 23.10
CA ALA A 701 11.24 -0.94 22.79
C ALA A 701 12.01 -0.70 24.09
N LEU A 702 13.31 -0.92 24.06
CA LEU A 702 14.20 -0.56 25.15
C LEU A 702 14.72 0.86 24.93
N ALA A 703 14.52 1.74 25.90
CA ALA A 703 15.13 3.07 25.91
C ALA A 703 16.48 3.04 26.62
N VAL A 704 17.50 3.58 25.95
CA VAL A 704 18.81 3.88 26.52
C VAL A 704 18.87 5.38 26.78
N LEU A 705 18.95 5.76 28.05
CA LEU A 705 18.98 7.16 28.46
C LEU A 705 20.38 7.74 28.32
N THR A 706 20.52 8.84 27.58
CA THR A 706 21.82 9.49 27.37
C THR A 706 22.19 10.48 28.48
N SER A 707 21.21 10.91 29.30
CA SER A 707 21.34 12.00 30.28
C SER A 707 21.72 13.36 29.67
N CYS A 708 21.49 13.54 28.36
CA CYS A 708 21.66 14.78 27.64
C CYS A 708 20.29 15.39 27.30
N TYR A 709 20.19 16.71 27.42
CA TYR A 709 18.94 17.44 27.22
C TYR A 709 19.10 18.49 26.12
N LEU A 710 18.03 18.70 25.36
CA LEU A 710 17.92 19.71 24.31
C LEU A 710 16.81 20.69 24.68
N GLU A 711 17.11 21.98 24.59
CA GLU A 711 16.11 23.04 24.66
C GLU A 711 15.83 23.51 23.22
N ILE A 712 14.63 23.24 22.71
CA ILE A 712 14.23 23.59 21.35
C ILE A 712 13.39 24.87 21.39
N GLY A 713 13.94 25.95 20.84
CA GLY A 713 13.33 27.29 20.74
C GLY A 713 12.42 27.49 19.55
#